data_AF-A0A376YC21-F1
#
_entry.id   AF-A0A376YC21-F1
#
_cell.length_a   1.000
_cell.length_b   1.000
_cell.length_c   1.000
_cell.angle_alpha   90.00
_cell.angle_beta   90.00
_cell.angle_gamma   90.00
#
_symmetry.space_group_name_H-M   'P 1'
#
loop_
_entity.id
_entity.type
_entity.pdbx_description
1 polymer ?
#
loop_
_entity_poly.entity_id
_entity_poly.type
_entity_poly.pdbx_seq_one_letter_code
_entity_poly.pdbx_strand_id
1 'polypeptide(L)'
;MLAPRLMALLNLKTGDTIDVGDATLRIAGEVIQEPDSGFNPFQMAPRLMMNLADVDKTGAVQPGSRVTWRYKFGGNENQLDGYEKWLLPQLKPEQRWYGLEQDEGALGRSMERSQQFLLLSALLTLLLAVAAVAVAMNHYCRSRYDLVAILKTLGAGRAQLRKLIVGQWLMVLTLSAVTGGAIGLLFENVLMVLLKPVLPAALPPASLWPWLWALGTMTVISLLVGLRPYRLLLATQPLRVLRNDVVANVWPLKFYLPIVSVVVVLLLAGLMGGSMLLWAVLAGAVVLALLCGVLGWMLLNVLRRMTLKSLPLRLAVSRLLRQPWSTLSQLSAFSLSFMLLALLLVLRGDLLDRWQQQLPPESPNYFLINIATEQVAPLKAFLAEHQIVPESFYPVVRARLTAINDKPTEGNEDEALNRELNLTWQNTRPDHNPIVAGNWPPKADEVSMEEGLAKRLNVALGDTVTFMGDTQEFRAKVTSLRKVDWESLRPNFYFIFPEGALDGQPQSWLTSFRWENGNGMLTQLNRQFPTISLLDIGAILKQVGQVLEQVSRALEVMVVLVTACGMLLLLAQVQVGMRQRHQELVVWRTLGAGKKLLRTTLWCEFAMLGFVSGLVAAIGAETALAVLQAKVFDFPWEPDWRLWIVLPCSGALLLSLFGGWLGARLVKGKALFRQFAG
;
A
#
# COMPACT_ATOMS: atom_id res chain seq x y z
N MET A 1 33.59 -2.90 23.26
CA MET A 1 32.42 -2.06 23.59
C MET A 1 31.30 -2.96 24.11
N LEU A 2 30.49 -2.48 25.05
CA LEU A 2 29.42 -3.26 25.70
C LEU A 2 28.04 -2.65 25.45
N ALA A 3 27.00 -3.48 25.36
CA ALA A 3 25.63 -3.00 25.34
C ALA A 3 25.22 -2.38 26.70
N PRO A 4 24.35 -1.34 26.72
CA PRO A 4 23.85 -0.68 27.93
C PRO A 4 23.32 -1.66 28.99
N ARG A 5 22.54 -2.64 28.53
CA ARG A 5 21.94 -3.67 29.38
C ARG A 5 23.01 -4.52 30.07
N LEU A 6 24.12 -4.83 29.38
CA LEU A 6 25.21 -5.63 29.96
C LEU A 6 25.97 -4.86 31.04
N MET A 7 26.24 -3.57 30.79
CA MET A 7 26.88 -2.69 31.79
C MET A 7 26.01 -2.56 33.04
N ALA A 8 24.70 -2.40 32.88
CA ALA A 8 23.77 -2.33 34.00
C ALA A 8 23.69 -3.66 34.79
N LEU A 9 23.70 -4.80 34.09
CA LEU A 9 23.64 -6.13 34.73
C LEU A 9 24.89 -6.44 35.56
N LEU A 10 26.08 -6.08 35.05
CA LEU A 10 27.35 -6.30 35.73
C LEU A 10 27.75 -5.14 36.65
N ASN A 11 26.96 -4.06 36.67
CA ASN A 11 27.24 -2.81 37.38
C ASN A 11 28.63 -2.23 37.03
N LEU A 12 28.99 -2.29 35.74
CA LEU A 12 30.27 -1.83 35.19
C LEU A 12 30.13 -0.46 34.51
N LYS A 13 31.18 0.35 34.53
CA LYS A 13 31.25 1.64 33.86
C LYS A 13 32.27 1.63 32.72
N THR A 14 32.14 2.58 31.80
CA THR A 14 33.14 2.81 30.76
C THR A 14 34.51 3.07 31.40
N GLY A 15 35.53 2.32 30.98
CA GLY A 15 36.88 2.37 31.54
C GLY A 15 37.23 1.20 32.45
N ASP A 16 36.24 0.48 32.99
CA ASP A 16 36.45 -0.71 33.82
C ASP A 16 36.91 -1.91 32.96
N THR A 17 37.32 -3.00 33.61
CA THR A 17 37.73 -4.26 32.97
C THR A 17 36.64 -5.32 33.07
N ILE A 18 36.55 -6.17 32.05
CA ILE A 18 35.62 -7.30 31.99
C ILE A 18 36.37 -8.54 31.52
N ASP A 19 36.11 -9.67 32.18
CA ASP A 19 36.64 -10.97 31.76
C ASP A 19 35.70 -11.60 30.73
N VAL A 20 36.28 -12.05 29.61
CA VAL A 20 35.58 -12.70 28.50
C VAL A 20 36.31 -14.00 28.17
N GLY A 21 35.75 -15.11 28.65
CA GLY A 21 36.45 -16.39 28.64
C GLY A 21 37.74 -16.28 29.44
N ASP A 22 38.87 -16.55 28.80
CA ASP A 22 40.20 -16.52 29.43
C ASP A 22 40.91 -15.15 29.34
N ALA A 23 40.30 -14.15 28.69
CA ALA A 23 40.92 -12.83 28.47
C ALA A 23 40.25 -11.71 29.26
N THR A 24 41.06 -10.85 29.89
CA THR A 24 40.61 -9.60 30.52
C THR A 24 40.70 -8.45 29.51
N LEU A 25 39.57 -7.80 29.22
CA LEU A 25 39.46 -6.71 28.26
C LEU A 25 38.98 -5.42 28.94
N ARG A 26 39.39 -4.26 28.41
CA ARG A 26 38.95 -2.95 28.91
C ARG A 26 37.72 -2.45 28.16
N ILE A 27 36.76 -1.89 28.89
CA ILE A 27 35.52 -1.33 28.33
C ILE A 27 35.82 0.02 27.69
N ALA A 28 35.92 0.04 26.37
CA ALA A 28 36.17 1.26 25.59
C ALA A 28 34.96 2.21 25.50
N GLY A 29 33.74 1.70 25.62
CA GLY A 29 32.52 2.47 25.42
C GLY A 29 31.26 1.62 25.28
N GLU A 30 30.14 2.30 25.14
CA GLU A 30 28.80 1.75 25.02
C GLU A 30 28.36 1.59 23.57
N VAL A 31 27.78 0.44 23.23
CA VAL A 31 27.14 0.20 21.92
C VAL A 31 25.67 0.57 22.01
N ILE A 32 25.31 1.78 21.60
CA ILE A 32 23.93 2.27 21.60
C ILE A 32 23.14 1.66 20.44
N GLN A 33 23.74 1.62 19.24
CA GLN A 33 23.12 1.09 18.04
C GLN A 33 24.17 0.58 17.05
N GLU A 34 23.94 -0.61 16.49
CA GLU A 34 24.78 -1.16 15.43
C GLU A 34 24.14 -0.88 14.07
N PRO A 35 24.87 -0.33 13.09
CA PRO A 35 24.31 0.01 11.78
C PRO A 35 23.87 -1.22 10.97
N ASP A 36 24.26 -2.43 11.37
CA ASP A 36 23.90 -3.71 10.76
C ASP A 36 23.20 -4.67 11.71
N SER A 37 22.64 -4.16 12.81
CA SER A 37 21.71 -4.92 13.64
C SER A 37 20.46 -5.23 12.81
N GLY A 38 20.57 -6.22 11.93
CA GLY A 38 19.43 -6.80 11.25
C GLY A 38 18.43 -7.28 12.29
N PHE A 39 17.15 -7.24 11.92
CA PHE A 39 16.06 -7.71 12.75
C PHE A 39 16.27 -9.19 13.12
N ASN A 40 16.74 -9.45 14.35
CA ASN A 40 16.88 -10.80 14.86
C ASN A 40 16.15 -10.90 16.22
N PRO A 41 14.88 -11.32 16.22
CA PRO A 41 14.08 -11.45 17.43
C PRO A 41 14.58 -12.54 18.38
N PHE A 42 15.65 -13.27 18.05
CA PHE A 42 16.26 -14.28 18.91
C PHE A 42 17.59 -13.84 19.53
N GLN A 43 17.98 -12.56 19.41
CA GLN A 43 19.13 -12.02 20.14
C GLN A 43 18.78 -11.79 21.62
N MET A 44 18.88 -12.87 22.40
CA MET A 44 18.50 -12.91 23.82
C MET A 44 19.60 -12.41 24.76
N ALA A 45 20.86 -12.49 24.33
CA ALA A 45 22.02 -12.09 25.12
C ALA A 45 22.48 -10.66 24.74
N PRO A 46 22.82 -9.80 25.73
CA PRO A 46 23.45 -8.51 25.46
C PRO A 46 24.74 -8.68 24.66
N ARG A 47 24.92 -7.88 23.61
CA ARG A 47 26.11 -7.98 22.75
C ARG A 47 27.35 -7.37 23.41
N LEU A 48 28.48 -8.03 23.17
CA LEU A 48 29.82 -7.54 23.43
C LEU A 48 30.56 -7.50 22.10
N MET A 49 31.06 -6.32 21.74
CA MET A 49 31.85 -6.13 20.54
C MET A 49 33.33 -6.04 20.92
N MET A 50 34.13 -6.98 20.41
CA MET A 50 35.58 -7.04 20.61
C MET A 50 36.32 -7.00 19.28
N ASN A 51 37.62 -6.71 19.31
CA ASN A 51 38.46 -6.80 18.13
C ASN A 51 38.66 -8.28 17.75
N LEU A 52 38.65 -8.59 16.45
CA LEU A 52 38.88 -9.95 15.96
C LEU A 52 40.22 -10.53 16.44
N ALA A 53 41.25 -9.69 16.57
CA ALA A 53 42.58 -10.10 17.04
C ALA A 53 42.63 -10.54 18.52
N ASP A 54 41.60 -10.20 19.31
CA ASP A 54 41.50 -10.60 20.71
C ASP A 54 40.63 -11.85 20.90
N VAL A 55 39.92 -12.32 19.87
CA VAL A 55 39.02 -13.48 19.95
C VAL A 55 39.79 -14.75 20.32
N ASP A 56 40.94 -15.00 19.70
CA ASP A 56 41.75 -16.19 19.98
C ASP A 56 42.21 -16.25 21.45
N LYS A 57 42.43 -15.09 22.08
CA LYS A 57 42.83 -15.00 23.49
C LYS A 57 41.71 -15.37 24.46
N THR A 58 40.44 -15.27 24.04
CA THR A 58 39.29 -15.57 24.91
C THR A 58 39.06 -17.07 25.11
N GLY A 59 39.64 -17.93 24.27
CA GLY A 59 39.37 -19.37 24.30
C GLY A 59 37.92 -19.76 23.94
N ALA A 60 37.10 -18.81 23.49
CA ALA A 60 35.67 -19.02 23.23
C ALA A 60 35.40 -19.86 21.96
N VAL A 61 36.33 -19.88 21.01
CA VAL A 61 36.23 -20.66 19.78
C VAL A 61 36.93 -22.00 19.98
N GLN A 62 36.14 -23.05 20.23
CA GLN A 62 36.62 -24.42 20.41
C GLN A 62 35.94 -25.35 19.40
N PRO A 63 36.48 -26.55 19.15
CA PRO A 63 35.77 -27.58 18.38
C PRO A 63 34.37 -27.84 18.97
N GLY A 64 33.33 -27.67 18.16
CA GLY A 64 31.93 -27.73 18.60
C GLY A 64 31.27 -26.37 18.83
N SER A 65 32.02 -25.27 18.89
CA SER A 65 31.46 -23.91 18.95
C SER A 65 30.72 -23.56 17.65
N ARG A 66 29.53 -22.95 17.77
CA ARG A 66 28.74 -22.48 16.62
C ARG A 66 29.18 -21.08 16.22
N VAL A 67 30.11 -21.00 15.25
CA VAL A 67 30.63 -19.73 14.73
C VAL A 67 29.86 -19.34 13.45
N THR A 68 29.41 -18.09 13.37
CA THR A 68 28.78 -17.54 12.15
C THR A 68 29.64 -16.43 11.59
N TRP A 69 30.09 -16.59 10.34
CA TRP A 69 30.83 -15.58 9.62
C TRP A 69 29.88 -14.74 8.77
N ARG A 70 29.99 -13.41 8.87
CA ARG A 70 29.18 -12.48 8.09
C ARG A 70 30.11 -11.62 7.23
N TYR A 71 30.05 -11.83 5.93
CA TYR A 71 30.77 -11.04 4.94
C TYR A 71 29.83 -10.00 4.33
N LYS A 72 30.31 -8.76 4.21
CA LYS A 72 29.58 -7.69 3.53
C LYS A 72 30.36 -7.27 2.30
N PHE A 73 29.64 -7.19 1.18
CA PHE A 73 30.20 -6.79 -0.10
C PHE A 73 29.59 -5.45 -0.49
N GLY A 74 30.44 -4.48 -0.83
CA GLY A 74 30.02 -3.16 -1.33
C GLY A 74 30.48 -3.00 -2.78
N GLY A 75 29.61 -2.50 -3.64
CA GLY A 75 29.89 -2.29 -5.05
C GLY A 75 28.73 -1.63 -5.78
N ASN A 76 28.90 -1.37 -7.08
CA ASN A 76 27.80 -0.92 -7.92
C ASN A 76 26.80 -2.08 -8.14
N GLU A 77 25.53 -1.75 -8.37
CA GLU A 77 24.44 -2.71 -8.58
C GLU A 77 24.79 -3.80 -9.61
N ASN A 78 25.28 -3.41 -10.79
CA ASN A 78 25.72 -4.36 -11.83
C ASN A 78 26.85 -5.31 -11.39
N GLN A 79 27.73 -4.88 -10.48
CA GLN A 79 28.83 -5.71 -9.98
C GLN A 79 28.32 -6.72 -8.96
N LEU A 80 27.41 -6.29 -8.08
CA LEU A 80 26.77 -7.14 -7.10
C LEU A 80 25.88 -8.19 -7.77
N ASP A 81 25.08 -7.79 -8.76
CA ASP A 81 24.25 -8.71 -9.57
C ASP A 81 25.08 -9.76 -10.32
N GLY A 82 26.21 -9.33 -10.90
CA GLY A 82 27.14 -10.23 -11.56
C GLY A 82 27.76 -11.24 -10.59
N TYR A 83 28.12 -10.77 -9.39
CA TYR A 83 28.68 -11.61 -8.34
C TYR A 83 27.64 -12.58 -7.76
N GLU A 84 26.41 -12.14 -7.53
CA GLU A 84 25.30 -12.97 -7.05
C GLU A 84 25.02 -14.13 -8.02
N LYS A 85 24.87 -13.83 -9.32
CA LYS A 85 24.64 -14.87 -10.34
C LYS A 85 25.77 -15.89 -10.42
N TRP A 86 27.00 -15.47 -10.14
CA TRP A 86 28.16 -16.35 -10.11
C TRP A 86 28.24 -17.19 -8.83
N LEU A 87 27.86 -16.61 -7.68
CA LEU A 87 27.96 -17.23 -6.36
C LEU A 87 26.82 -18.20 -6.06
N LEU A 88 25.58 -17.86 -6.44
CA LEU A 88 24.38 -18.67 -6.18
C LEU A 88 24.54 -20.16 -6.54
N PRO A 89 25.05 -20.56 -7.73
CA PRO A 89 25.22 -21.97 -8.07
C PRO A 89 26.36 -22.68 -7.31
N GLN A 90 27.23 -21.93 -6.62
CA GLN A 90 28.37 -22.46 -5.87
C GLN A 90 28.13 -22.46 -4.35
N LEU A 91 26.97 -22.01 -3.89
CA LEU A 91 26.63 -21.99 -2.47
C LEU A 91 26.55 -23.41 -1.92
N LYS A 92 27.24 -23.63 -0.81
CA LYS A 92 27.09 -24.83 -0.01
C LYS A 92 25.85 -24.73 0.89
N PRO A 93 25.27 -25.85 1.36
CA PRO A 93 24.11 -25.83 2.26
C PRO A 93 24.29 -24.99 3.53
N GLU A 94 25.53 -24.87 4.04
CA GLU A 94 25.86 -24.02 5.19
C GLU A 94 26.01 -22.51 4.88
N GLN A 95 25.97 -22.12 3.61
CA GLN A 95 26.17 -20.74 3.16
C GLN A 95 24.85 -20.12 2.71
N ARG A 96 24.65 -18.85 3.07
CA ARG A 96 23.46 -18.10 2.68
C ARG A 96 23.88 -16.77 2.07
N TRP A 97 23.30 -16.45 0.93
CA TRP A 97 23.39 -15.14 0.30
C TRP A 97 22.13 -14.35 0.64
N TYR A 98 22.31 -13.08 1.00
CA TYR A 98 21.20 -12.15 1.27
C TYR A 98 21.38 -10.93 0.36
N GLY A 99 20.54 -10.82 -0.67
CA GLY A 99 20.46 -9.64 -1.54
C GLY A 99 19.69 -8.48 -0.91
N LEU A 100 19.74 -7.31 -1.54
CA LEU A 100 18.99 -6.10 -1.12
C LEU A 100 17.46 -6.28 -1.20
N GLU A 101 16.99 -7.16 -2.10
CA GLU A 101 15.56 -7.41 -2.36
C GLU A 101 15.03 -8.72 -1.74
N GLN A 102 15.90 -9.60 -1.24
CA GLN A 102 15.56 -10.97 -0.82
C GLN A 102 15.33 -11.14 0.69
N ASP A 103 15.02 -10.07 1.43
CA ASP A 103 14.64 -10.22 2.84
C ASP A 103 13.19 -10.74 2.93
N GLU A 104 13.02 -12.07 2.95
CA GLU A 104 11.71 -12.71 3.16
C GLU A 104 11.16 -12.52 4.59
N GLY A 105 11.86 -11.78 5.45
CA GLY A 105 11.37 -11.38 6.76
C GLY A 105 10.10 -10.53 6.69
N ALA A 106 9.40 -10.42 7.82
CA ALA A 106 8.18 -9.61 7.94
C ALA A 106 8.42 -8.13 7.53
N LEU A 107 9.64 -7.61 7.76
CA LEU A 107 10.03 -6.26 7.37
C LEU A 107 10.22 -6.12 5.86
N GLY A 108 10.91 -7.05 5.20
CA GLY A 108 11.13 -6.99 3.75
C GLY A 108 9.81 -7.10 2.98
N ARG A 109 8.92 -8.03 3.36
CA ARG A 109 7.56 -8.08 2.79
C ARG A 109 6.74 -6.82 3.05
N SER A 110 6.85 -6.21 4.24
CA SER A 110 6.18 -4.94 4.54
C SER A 110 6.72 -3.78 3.69
N MET A 111 8.03 -3.76 3.47
CA MET A 111 8.68 -2.77 2.62
C MET A 111 8.29 -2.95 1.15
N GLU A 112 8.24 -4.19 0.66
CA GLU A 112 7.81 -4.52 -0.70
C GLU A 112 6.34 -4.12 -0.92
N ARG A 113 5.44 -4.44 0.02
CA ARG A 113 4.03 -4.02 -0.05
C ARG A 113 3.91 -2.49 -0.03
N SER A 114 4.74 -1.81 0.77
CA SER A 114 4.80 -0.34 0.79
C SER A 114 5.29 0.24 -0.54
N GLN A 115 6.28 -0.39 -1.18
CA GLN A 115 6.74 -0.01 -2.51
C GLN A 115 5.65 -0.24 -3.57
N GLN A 116 4.98 -1.40 -3.56
CA GLN A 116 3.88 -1.68 -4.47
C GLN A 116 2.72 -0.68 -4.29
N PHE A 117 2.44 -0.27 -3.04
CA PHE A 117 1.47 0.79 -2.75
C PHE A 117 1.88 2.14 -3.34
N LEU A 118 3.14 2.56 -3.14
CA LEU A 118 3.66 3.81 -3.68
C LEU A 118 3.60 3.82 -5.21
N LEU A 119 3.97 2.71 -5.85
CA LEU A 119 3.88 2.54 -7.31
C LEU A 119 2.43 2.62 -7.79
N LEU A 120 1.51 1.94 -7.11
CA LEU A 120 0.09 1.95 -7.45
C LEU A 120 -0.50 3.37 -7.29
N SER A 121 -0.18 4.06 -6.19
CA SER A 121 -0.62 5.44 -5.95
C SER A 121 -0.07 6.40 -6.99
N ALA A 122 1.21 6.30 -7.33
CA ALA A 122 1.82 7.08 -8.39
C ALA A 122 1.13 6.85 -9.73
N LEU A 123 0.80 5.59 -10.04
CA LEU A 123 0.10 5.21 -11.27
C LEU A 123 -1.34 5.74 -11.31
N LEU A 124 -2.10 5.62 -10.22
CA LEU A 124 -3.45 6.17 -10.10
C LEU A 124 -3.45 7.70 -10.25
N THR A 125 -2.47 8.38 -9.65
CA THR A 125 -2.28 9.83 -9.76
C THR A 125 -1.94 10.24 -11.18
N LEU A 126 -1.08 9.46 -11.85
CA LEU A 126 -0.74 9.67 -13.26
C LEU A 126 -1.99 9.55 -14.16
N LEU A 127 -2.81 8.52 -13.95
CA LEU A 127 -4.07 8.34 -14.68
C LEU A 127 -5.03 9.52 -14.47
N LEU A 128 -5.13 10.02 -13.24
CA LEU A 128 -5.93 11.20 -12.90
C LEU A 128 -5.43 12.46 -13.64
N ALA A 129 -4.12 12.65 -13.70
CA ALA A 129 -3.49 13.75 -14.41
C ALA A 129 -3.72 13.67 -15.93
N VAL A 130 -3.58 12.47 -16.53
CA VAL A 130 -3.86 12.23 -17.96
C VAL A 130 -5.32 12.58 -18.27
N ALA A 131 -6.27 12.15 -17.42
CA ALA A 131 -7.68 12.48 -17.57
C ALA A 131 -7.94 14.00 -17.47
N ALA A 132 -7.27 14.69 -16.54
CA ALA A 132 -7.37 16.14 -16.38
C ALA A 132 -6.88 16.89 -17.63
N VAL A 133 -5.70 16.52 -18.13
CA VAL A 133 -5.14 17.10 -19.36
C VAL A 133 -6.07 16.84 -20.54
N ALA A 134 -6.67 15.66 -20.64
CA ALA A 134 -7.60 15.32 -21.73
C ALA A 134 -8.86 16.18 -21.72
N VAL A 135 -9.49 16.34 -20.55
CA VAL A 135 -10.67 17.18 -20.39
C VAL A 135 -10.34 18.65 -20.68
N ALA A 136 -9.26 19.16 -20.09
CA ALA A 136 -8.84 20.56 -20.24
C ALA A 136 -8.48 20.90 -21.68
N MET A 137 -7.70 20.03 -22.35
CA MET A 137 -7.26 20.25 -23.72
C MET A 137 -8.41 20.19 -24.73
N ASN A 138 -9.33 19.23 -24.57
CA ASN A 138 -10.52 19.13 -25.41
C ASN A 138 -11.42 20.35 -25.22
N HIS A 139 -11.58 20.84 -23.99
CA HIS A 139 -12.31 22.07 -23.71
C HIS A 139 -11.65 23.30 -24.34
N TYR A 140 -10.33 23.46 -24.16
CA TYR A 140 -9.57 24.58 -24.74
C TYR A 140 -9.74 24.62 -26.26
N CYS A 141 -9.54 23.50 -26.96
CA CYS A 141 -9.70 23.44 -28.41
C CYS A 141 -11.13 23.76 -28.85
N ARG A 142 -12.13 23.17 -28.19
CA ARG A 142 -13.55 23.46 -28.48
C ARG A 142 -13.91 24.92 -28.30
N SER A 143 -13.37 25.55 -27.26
CA SER A 143 -13.65 26.94 -26.92
C SER A 143 -13.12 27.95 -27.95
N ARG A 144 -12.14 27.55 -28.77
CA ARG A 144 -11.39 28.40 -29.70
C ARG A 144 -11.72 28.13 -31.18
N TYR A 145 -12.59 27.16 -31.49
CA TYR A 145 -12.92 26.83 -32.89
C TYR A 145 -13.45 28.04 -33.66
N ASP A 146 -14.35 28.83 -33.06
CA ASP A 146 -14.97 29.97 -33.75
C ASP A 146 -13.97 31.11 -33.96
N LEU A 147 -13.11 31.38 -32.96
CA LEU A 147 -12.03 32.37 -33.07
C LEU A 147 -11.05 32.02 -34.18
N VAL A 148 -10.66 30.74 -34.30
CA VAL A 148 -9.77 30.29 -35.38
C VAL A 148 -10.46 30.40 -36.75
N ALA A 149 -11.76 30.12 -36.82
CA ALA A 149 -12.51 30.28 -38.07
C ALA A 149 -12.57 31.76 -38.51
N ILE A 150 -12.80 32.69 -37.56
CA ILE A 150 -12.76 34.14 -37.82
C ILE A 150 -11.37 34.60 -38.29
N LEU A 151 -10.30 34.14 -37.62
CA LEU A 151 -8.94 34.47 -38.03
C LEU A 151 -8.63 33.98 -39.45
N LYS A 152 -9.11 32.79 -39.83
CA LYS A 152 -8.95 32.28 -41.20
C LYS A 152 -9.75 33.09 -42.22
N THR A 153 -10.95 33.55 -41.88
CA THR A 153 -11.72 34.46 -42.77
C THR A 153 -11.06 35.81 -42.94
N LEU A 154 -10.30 36.28 -41.94
CA LEU A 154 -9.50 37.51 -41.99
C LEU A 154 -8.14 37.33 -42.70
N GLY A 155 -7.88 36.16 -43.29
CA GLY A 155 -6.66 35.90 -44.06
C GLY A 155 -5.50 35.27 -43.29
N ALA A 156 -5.68 34.84 -42.04
CA ALA A 156 -4.61 34.20 -41.27
C ALA A 156 -4.15 32.88 -41.93
N GLY A 157 -2.86 32.79 -42.24
CA GLY A 157 -2.27 31.61 -42.87
C GLY A 157 -2.13 30.41 -41.92
N ARG A 158 -2.12 29.19 -42.47
CA ARG A 158 -1.95 27.94 -41.69
C ARG A 158 -0.69 27.94 -40.81
N ALA A 159 0.41 28.54 -41.30
CA ALA A 159 1.67 28.63 -40.57
C ALA A 159 1.60 29.61 -39.38
N GLN A 160 0.92 30.74 -39.52
CA GLN A 160 0.72 31.74 -38.46
C GLN A 160 -0.16 31.17 -37.35
N LEU A 161 -1.26 30.51 -37.72
CA LEU A 161 -2.15 29.80 -36.78
C LEU A 161 -1.42 28.68 -36.04
N ARG A 162 -0.60 27.88 -36.73
CA ARG A 162 0.24 26.87 -36.09
C ARG A 162 1.22 27.48 -35.09
N LYS A 163 1.93 28.55 -35.46
CA LYS A 163 2.85 29.26 -34.55
C LYS A 163 2.13 29.78 -33.30
N LEU A 164 0.94 30.37 -33.46
CA LEU A 164 0.16 30.90 -32.35
C LEU A 164 -0.27 29.81 -31.37
N ILE A 165 -0.83 28.69 -31.87
CA ILE A 165 -1.34 27.65 -30.99
C ILE A 165 -0.19 26.81 -30.40
N VAL A 166 0.88 26.50 -31.17
CA VAL A 166 2.09 25.84 -30.60
C VAL A 166 2.74 26.75 -29.56
N GLY A 167 2.86 28.06 -29.83
CA GLY A 167 3.43 29.02 -28.89
C GLY A 167 2.64 29.10 -27.59
N GLN A 168 1.32 29.15 -27.66
CA GLN A 168 0.48 29.13 -26.47
C GLN A 168 0.58 27.79 -25.71
N TRP A 169 0.66 26.67 -26.42
CA TRP A 169 0.86 25.35 -25.81
C TRP A 169 2.21 25.26 -25.09
N LEU A 170 3.30 25.72 -25.72
CA LEU A 170 4.62 25.80 -25.09
C LEU A 170 4.61 26.71 -23.86
N MET A 171 3.93 27.86 -23.93
CA MET A 171 3.80 28.76 -22.77
C MET A 171 3.08 28.11 -21.59
N VAL A 172 2.04 27.32 -21.85
CA VAL A 172 1.34 26.57 -20.79
C VAL A 172 2.23 25.46 -20.24
N LEU A 173 2.99 24.76 -21.08
CA LEU A 173 3.94 23.73 -20.64
C LEU A 173 5.08 24.33 -19.79
N THR A 174 5.64 25.47 -20.19
CA THR A 174 6.69 26.14 -19.40
C THR A 174 6.15 26.65 -18.08
N LEU A 175 4.94 27.24 -18.07
CA LEU A 175 4.29 27.64 -16.83
C LEU A 175 4.01 26.44 -15.91
N SER A 176 3.56 25.31 -16.48
CA SER A 176 3.31 24.07 -15.74
C SER A 176 4.60 23.47 -15.19
N ALA A 177 5.70 23.52 -15.95
CA ALA A 177 7.02 23.08 -15.50
C ALA A 177 7.54 23.94 -14.33
N VAL A 178 7.39 25.27 -14.41
CA VAL A 178 7.84 26.18 -13.34
C VAL A 178 6.97 26.04 -12.10
N THR A 179 5.65 26.06 -12.25
CA THR A 179 4.71 25.96 -11.10
C THR A 179 4.72 24.57 -10.48
N GLY A 180 4.70 23.51 -11.31
CA GLY A 180 4.80 22.12 -10.86
C GLY A 180 6.16 21.82 -10.23
N GLY A 181 7.26 22.33 -10.81
CA GLY A 181 8.59 22.23 -10.22
C GLY A 181 8.70 22.95 -8.89
N ALA A 182 8.15 24.16 -8.76
CA ALA A 182 8.12 24.90 -7.49
C ALA A 182 7.31 24.18 -6.41
N ILE A 183 6.14 23.64 -6.76
CA ILE A 183 5.32 22.82 -5.84
C ILE A 183 6.06 21.52 -5.48
N GLY A 184 6.73 20.89 -6.43
CA GLY A 184 7.54 19.69 -6.20
C GLY A 184 8.69 19.92 -5.23
N LEU A 185 9.43 21.02 -5.40
CA LEU A 185 10.51 21.42 -4.47
C LEU A 185 9.96 21.78 -3.08
N LEU A 186 8.81 22.45 -3.01
CA LEU A 186 8.15 22.73 -1.74
C LEU A 186 7.74 21.43 -1.05
N PHE A 187 7.20 20.47 -1.80
CA PHE A 187 6.84 19.15 -1.31
C PHE A 187 8.05 18.36 -0.80
N GLU A 188 9.15 18.35 -1.56
CA GLU A 188 10.41 17.73 -1.16
C GLU A 188 10.93 18.31 0.16
N ASN A 189 10.92 19.63 0.30
CA ASN A 189 11.34 20.30 1.54
C ASN A 189 10.43 19.95 2.73
N VAL A 190 9.10 19.94 2.54
CA VAL A 190 8.15 19.53 3.59
C VAL A 190 8.41 18.08 4.00
N LEU A 191 8.63 17.20 3.04
CA LEU A 191 8.93 15.80 3.29
C LEU A 191 10.26 15.63 4.05
N MET A 192 11.32 16.33 3.64
CA MET A 192 12.61 16.30 4.33
C MET A 192 12.51 16.77 5.79
N VAL A 193 11.72 17.82 6.07
CA VAL A 193 11.49 18.28 7.45
C VAL A 193 10.75 17.23 8.27
N LEU A 194 9.72 16.60 7.68
CA LEU A 194 8.93 15.56 8.35
C LEU A 194 9.75 14.30 8.66
N LEU A 195 10.70 13.95 7.77
CA LEU A 195 11.55 12.76 7.88
C LEU A 195 12.93 13.03 8.51
N LYS A 196 13.25 14.28 8.86
CA LYS A 196 14.51 14.68 9.52
C LYS A 196 14.87 13.87 10.78
N PRO A 197 13.93 13.40 11.63
CA PRO A 197 14.26 12.59 12.81
C PRO A 197 14.82 11.20 12.49
N VAL A 198 14.79 10.79 11.22
CA VAL A 198 14.97 9.39 10.79
C VAL A 198 16.00 9.27 9.66
N LEU A 199 16.03 10.25 8.75
CA LEU A 199 16.99 10.25 7.65
C LEU A 199 18.41 10.55 8.16
N PRO A 200 19.45 9.96 7.53
CA PRO A 200 20.83 10.37 7.75
C PRO A 200 20.96 11.89 7.57
N ALA A 201 21.82 12.54 8.37
CA ALA A 201 21.97 13.99 8.38
C ALA A 201 22.36 14.61 7.02
N ALA A 202 22.80 13.81 6.05
CA ALA A 202 23.06 14.23 4.68
C ALA A 202 22.53 13.19 3.68
N LEU A 203 21.50 13.56 2.92
CA LEU A 203 21.12 12.85 1.70
C LEU A 203 22.03 13.32 0.54
N PRO A 204 22.41 12.42 -0.38
CA PRO A 204 23.10 12.82 -1.60
C PRO A 204 22.24 13.83 -2.38
N PRO A 205 22.86 14.79 -3.09
CA PRO A 205 22.11 15.78 -3.85
C PRO A 205 21.20 15.11 -4.88
N ALA A 206 19.97 15.59 -4.99
CA ALA A 206 19.00 15.09 -5.95
C ALA A 206 19.59 15.16 -7.37
N SER A 207 19.57 14.02 -8.08
CA SER A 207 20.05 13.96 -9.46
C SER A 207 19.14 14.76 -10.39
N LEU A 208 19.60 15.08 -11.61
CA LEU A 208 18.76 15.71 -12.64
C LEU A 208 17.74 14.75 -13.27
N TRP A 209 17.81 13.46 -12.91
CA TRP A 209 17.00 12.39 -13.52
C TRP A 209 15.49 12.51 -13.23
N PRO A 210 15.03 12.81 -11.99
CA PRO A 210 13.61 13.02 -11.70
C PRO A 210 13.01 14.21 -12.47
N TRP A 211 13.80 15.26 -12.70
CA TRP A 211 13.38 16.41 -13.50
C TRP A 211 13.17 16.04 -14.97
N LEU A 212 14.08 15.25 -15.55
CA LEU A 212 13.90 14.71 -16.90
C LEU A 212 12.66 13.82 -17.00
N TRP A 213 12.40 12.98 -16.00
CA TRP A 213 11.20 12.15 -15.93
C TRP A 213 9.92 12.98 -15.85
N ALA A 214 9.86 13.97 -14.97
CA ALA A 214 8.68 14.81 -14.79
C ALA A 214 8.39 15.65 -16.06
N LEU A 215 9.41 16.29 -16.63
CA LEU A 215 9.24 17.09 -17.84
C LEU A 215 8.96 16.23 -19.08
N GLY A 216 9.62 15.07 -19.18
CA GLY A 216 9.42 14.10 -20.26
C GLY A 216 8.01 13.52 -20.24
N THR A 217 7.55 13.02 -19.10
CA THR A 217 6.19 12.47 -18.97
C THR A 217 5.12 13.53 -19.20
N MET A 218 5.28 14.74 -18.64
CA MET A 218 4.36 15.86 -18.89
C MET A 218 4.24 16.18 -20.39
N THR A 219 5.37 16.31 -21.09
CA THR A 219 5.38 16.66 -22.52
C THR A 219 4.79 15.54 -23.37
N VAL A 220 5.14 14.28 -23.10
CA VAL A 220 4.60 13.10 -23.77
C VAL A 220 3.08 12.99 -23.58
N ILE A 221 2.59 13.10 -22.34
CA ILE A 221 1.15 13.02 -22.04
C ILE A 221 0.40 14.16 -22.74
N SER A 222 0.91 15.38 -22.63
CA SER A 222 0.30 16.56 -23.28
C SER A 222 0.26 16.42 -24.81
N LEU A 223 1.31 15.85 -25.40
CA LEU A 223 1.35 15.56 -26.84
C LEU A 223 0.35 14.48 -27.22
N LEU A 224 0.38 13.31 -26.59
CA LEU A 224 -0.50 12.17 -26.91
C LEU A 224 -1.99 12.53 -26.80
N VAL A 225 -2.34 13.27 -25.75
CA VAL A 225 -3.70 13.67 -25.48
C VAL A 225 -4.12 14.89 -26.33
N GLY A 226 -3.19 15.82 -26.58
CA GLY A 226 -3.46 17.07 -27.27
C GLY A 226 -3.36 17.02 -28.80
N LEU A 227 -2.68 16.02 -29.38
CA LEU A 227 -2.42 15.94 -30.81
C LEU A 227 -3.69 16.02 -31.65
N ARG A 228 -4.73 15.26 -31.29
CA ARG A 228 -6.00 15.27 -32.01
C ARG A 228 -6.84 16.54 -31.80
N PRO A 229 -7.14 16.99 -30.56
CA PRO A 229 -7.85 18.26 -30.34
C PRO A 229 -7.18 19.44 -31.07
N TYR A 230 -5.85 19.49 -31.04
CA TYR A 230 -5.05 20.52 -31.70
C TYR A 230 -5.17 20.45 -33.22
N ARG A 231 -5.08 19.24 -33.81
CA ARG A 231 -5.22 19.06 -35.25
C ARG A 231 -6.64 19.39 -35.73
N LEU A 232 -7.66 19.05 -34.94
CA LEU A 232 -9.04 19.46 -35.19
C LEU A 232 -9.21 20.99 -35.16
N LEU A 233 -8.54 21.68 -34.22
CA LEU A 233 -8.53 23.15 -34.14
C LEU A 233 -7.91 23.79 -35.38
N LEU A 234 -6.78 23.25 -35.87
CA LEU A 234 -6.13 23.72 -37.09
C LEU A 234 -6.89 23.36 -38.38
N ALA A 235 -7.66 22.27 -38.38
CA ALA A 235 -8.43 21.83 -39.55
C ALA A 235 -9.82 22.48 -39.66
N THR A 236 -10.21 23.33 -38.70
CA THR A 236 -11.48 24.06 -38.73
C THR A 236 -11.66 24.81 -40.05
N GLN A 237 -12.82 24.65 -40.69
CA GLN A 237 -13.11 25.34 -41.94
C GLN A 237 -13.62 26.76 -41.66
N PRO A 238 -13.29 27.76 -42.50
CA PRO A 238 -13.82 29.13 -42.36
C PRO A 238 -15.36 29.17 -42.38
N LEU A 239 -15.99 28.23 -43.11
CA LEU A 239 -17.44 28.06 -43.22
C LEU A 239 -18.14 27.83 -41.86
N ARG A 240 -17.39 27.41 -40.83
CA ARG A 240 -17.93 27.21 -39.47
C ARG A 240 -18.50 28.49 -38.86
N VAL A 241 -18.00 29.67 -39.25
CA VAL A 241 -18.55 30.97 -38.80
C VAL A 241 -20.03 31.12 -39.19
N LEU A 242 -20.43 30.54 -40.33
CA LEU A 242 -21.79 30.62 -40.87
C LEU A 242 -22.62 29.39 -40.51
N ARG A 243 -21.99 28.21 -40.34
CA ARG A 243 -22.69 26.96 -40.02
C ARG A 243 -21.91 26.13 -38.99
N ASN A 244 -22.46 26.03 -37.78
CA ASN A 244 -21.85 25.29 -36.67
C ASN A 244 -21.72 23.77 -36.90
N ASP A 245 -22.39 23.23 -37.92
CA ASP A 245 -22.46 21.78 -38.21
C ASP A 245 -21.28 21.25 -39.04
N VAL A 246 -20.39 22.14 -39.50
CA VAL A 246 -19.26 21.76 -40.35
C VAL A 246 -18.09 21.30 -39.48
N VAL A 247 -18.04 19.99 -39.20
CA VAL A 247 -16.95 19.35 -38.48
C VAL A 247 -15.94 18.77 -39.47
N ALA A 248 -14.68 19.18 -39.36
CA ALA A 248 -13.61 18.61 -40.18
C ALA A 248 -13.38 17.14 -39.81
N ASN A 249 -13.37 16.24 -40.80
CA ASN A 249 -13.07 14.82 -40.57
C ASN A 249 -11.54 14.64 -40.47
N VAL A 250 -10.99 14.79 -39.26
CA VAL A 250 -9.56 14.65 -39.00
C VAL A 250 -9.33 13.39 -38.17
N TRP A 251 -8.59 12.44 -38.74
CA TRP A 251 -8.21 11.17 -38.13
C TRP A 251 -9.39 10.40 -37.52
N PRO A 252 -9.99 9.45 -38.28
CA PRO A 252 -11.10 8.66 -37.78
C PRO A 252 -10.75 8.01 -36.45
N LEU A 253 -11.71 8.01 -35.51
CA LEU A 253 -11.53 7.45 -34.16
C LEU A 253 -10.99 6.01 -34.20
N LYS A 254 -11.41 5.26 -35.22
CA LYS A 254 -11.03 3.88 -35.50
C LYS A 254 -9.52 3.67 -35.69
N PHE A 255 -8.78 4.69 -36.15
CA PHE A 255 -7.33 4.62 -36.34
C PHE A 255 -6.56 5.36 -35.26
N TYR A 256 -7.09 6.50 -34.78
CA TYR A 256 -6.41 7.29 -33.75
C TYR A 256 -6.32 6.57 -32.40
N LEU A 257 -7.43 5.97 -31.93
CA LEU A 257 -7.46 5.27 -30.65
C LEU A 257 -6.46 4.10 -30.60
N PRO A 258 -6.42 3.16 -31.56
CA PRO A 258 -5.47 2.05 -31.48
C PRO A 258 -4.01 2.51 -31.60
N ILE A 259 -3.70 3.51 -32.43
CA ILE A 259 -2.32 4.02 -32.56
C ILE A 259 -1.86 4.67 -31.26
N VAL A 260 -2.71 5.51 -30.64
CA VAL A 260 -2.37 6.13 -29.34
C VAL A 260 -2.25 5.07 -28.25
N SER A 261 -3.14 4.08 -28.22
CA SER A 261 -3.04 2.96 -27.29
C SER A 261 -1.72 2.19 -27.46
N VAL A 262 -1.31 1.88 -28.68
CA VAL A 262 -0.03 1.19 -28.95
C VAL A 262 1.16 2.02 -28.49
N VAL A 263 1.16 3.33 -28.74
CA VAL A 263 2.24 4.22 -28.29
C VAL A 263 2.28 4.29 -26.77
N VAL A 264 1.13 4.41 -26.09
CA VAL A 264 1.04 4.40 -24.62
C VAL A 264 1.56 3.08 -24.05
N VAL A 265 1.17 1.95 -24.66
CA VAL A 265 1.61 0.61 -24.26
C VAL A 265 3.12 0.45 -24.41
N LEU A 266 3.70 0.88 -25.55
CA LEU A 266 5.15 0.82 -25.78
C LEU A 266 5.93 1.69 -24.79
N LEU A 267 5.42 2.89 -24.50
CA LEU A 267 6.06 3.82 -23.57
C LEU A 267 6.03 3.29 -22.13
N LEU A 268 4.88 2.75 -21.71
CA LEU A 268 4.74 2.08 -20.42
C LEU A 268 5.58 0.78 -20.36
N ALA A 269 5.68 0.03 -21.45
CA ALA A 269 6.41 -1.24 -21.50
C ALA A 269 7.93 -1.03 -21.41
N GLY A 270 8.45 0.01 -22.06
CA GLY A 270 9.85 0.43 -21.91
C GLY A 270 10.18 0.99 -20.52
N LEU A 271 9.15 1.37 -19.76
CA LEU A 271 9.23 1.95 -18.41
C LEU A 271 9.19 0.89 -17.30
N MET A 272 8.24 -0.06 -17.41
CA MET A 272 7.93 -1.07 -16.39
C MET A 272 8.45 -2.48 -16.75
N GLY A 273 9.35 -2.59 -17.75
CA GLY A 273 10.02 -3.84 -18.08
C GLY A 273 9.12 -4.94 -18.63
N GLY A 274 8.01 -4.61 -19.31
CA GLY A 274 7.12 -5.61 -19.92
C GLY A 274 6.47 -6.60 -18.94
N SER A 275 6.44 -6.29 -17.64
CA SER A 275 5.90 -7.16 -16.60
C SER A 275 4.39 -7.45 -16.77
N MET A 276 3.94 -8.59 -16.24
CA MET A 276 2.51 -9.01 -16.22
C MET A 276 1.61 -7.92 -15.60
N LEU A 277 2.15 -7.12 -14.67
CA LEU A 277 1.48 -6.00 -14.00
C LEU A 277 1.04 -4.92 -14.97
N LEU A 278 1.84 -4.59 -15.98
CA LEU A 278 1.48 -3.57 -16.97
C LEU A 278 0.25 -3.97 -17.77
N TRP A 279 0.19 -5.24 -18.20
CA TRP A 279 -0.95 -5.79 -18.92
C TRP A 279 -2.20 -5.85 -18.04
N ALA A 280 -2.04 -6.20 -16.76
CA ALA A 280 -3.12 -6.18 -15.78
C ALA A 280 -3.67 -4.76 -15.56
N VAL A 281 -2.81 -3.75 -15.44
CA VAL A 281 -3.21 -2.34 -15.28
C VAL A 281 -3.93 -1.81 -16.52
N LEU A 282 -3.43 -2.08 -17.72
CA LEU A 282 -4.06 -1.66 -18.97
C LEU A 282 -5.41 -2.35 -19.19
N ALA A 283 -5.48 -3.66 -18.99
CA ALA A 283 -6.73 -4.41 -19.07
C ALA A 283 -7.72 -3.91 -18.01
N GLY A 284 -7.25 -3.69 -16.78
CA GLY A 284 -8.03 -3.13 -15.67
C GLY A 284 -8.63 -1.78 -16.03
N ALA A 285 -7.83 -0.84 -16.55
CA ALA A 285 -8.31 0.49 -16.94
C ALA A 285 -9.40 0.45 -18.03
N VAL A 286 -9.26 -0.44 -19.01
CA VAL A 286 -10.27 -0.62 -20.07
C VAL A 286 -11.55 -1.24 -19.51
N VAL A 287 -11.44 -2.28 -18.69
CA VAL A 287 -12.57 -2.94 -18.03
C VAL A 287 -13.31 -1.95 -17.13
N LEU A 288 -12.59 -1.17 -16.33
CA LEU A 288 -13.15 -0.13 -15.46
C LEU A 288 -13.87 0.96 -16.26
N ALA A 289 -13.27 1.44 -17.35
CA ALA A 289 -13.92 2.43 -18.21
C ALA A 289 -15.20 1.90 -18.86
N LEU A 290 -15.19 0.65 -19.32
CA LEU A 290 -16.34 -0.02 -19.92
C LEU A 290 -17.44 -0.25 -18.86
N LEU A 291 -17.06 -0.70 -17.67
CA LEU A 291 -17.96 -0.90 -16.53
C LEU A 291 -18.62 0.43 -16.12
N CYS A 292 -17.86 1.52 -15.99
CA CYS A 292 -18.42 2.85 -15.72
C CYS A 292 -19.40 3.30 -16.83
N GLY A 293 -19.10 3.00 -18.10
CA GLY A 293 -19.98 3.33 -19.23
C GLY A 293 -21.28 2.55 -19.23
N VAL A 294 -21.22 1.24 -19.03
CA VAL A 294 -22.38 0.34 -18.99
C VAL A 294 -23.27 0.65 -17.79
N LEU A 295 -22.69 0.78 -16.59
CA LEU A 295 -23.44 1.13 -15.38
C LEU A 295 -24.06 2.52 -15.48
N GLY A 296 -23.31 3.50 -16.01
CA GLY A 296 -23.83 4.83 -16.27
C GLY A 296 -25.04 4.82 -17.20
N TRP A 297 -24.99 4.02 -18.27
CA TRP A 297 -26.11 3.86 -19.19
C TRP A 297 -27.31 3.16 -18.53
N MET A 298 -27.08 2.09 -17.76
CA MET A 298 -28.13 1.38 -17.03
C MET A 298 -28.82 2.30 -16.02
N LEU A 299 -28.07 3.10 -15.27
CA LEU A 299 -28.62 4.00 -14.27
C LEU A 299 -29.41 5.17 -14.89
N LEU A 300 -28.95 5.70 -16.04
CA LEU A 300 -29.73 6.68 -16.81
C LEU A 300 -31.06 6.10 -17.31
N ASN A 301 -31.10 4.83 -17.70
CA ASN A 301 -32.34 4.14 -18.08
C ASN A 301 -33.29 3.94 -16.89
N VAL A 302 -32.77 3.66 -15.69
CA VAL A 302 -33.57 3.62 -14.46
C VAL A 302 -34.14 5.00 -14.15
N LEU A 303 -33.33 6.05 -14.24
CA LEU A 303 -33.76 7.42 -13.98
C LEU A 303 -34.86 7.89 -14.95
N ARG A 304 -34.85 7.37 -16.20
CA ARG A 304 -35.91 7.61 -17.20
C ARG A 304 -37.27 7.05 -16.79
N ARG A 305 -37.31 6.02 -15.94
CA ARG A 305 -38.56 5.37 -15.47
C ARG A 305 -39.13 6.01 -14.20
N MET A 306 -38.40 6.90 -13.52
CA MET A 306 -38.84 7.51 -12.26
C MET A 306 -39.66 8.79 -12.50
N THR A 307 -40.86 8.87 -11.93
CA THR A 307 -41.71 10.08 -12.00
C THR A 307 -41.44 11.01 -10.81
N LEU A 308 -40.83 12.17 -11.07
CA LEU A 308 -40.50 13.16 -10.04
C LEU A 308 -41.59 14.25 -9.91
N LYS A 309 -42.05 14.50 -8.67
CA LYS A 309 -43.14 15.46 -8.37
C LYS A 309 -42.68 16.92 -8.33
N SER A 310 -41.46 17.22 -7.89
CA SER A 310 -40.97 18.59 -7.74
C SER A 310 -40.43 19.16 -9.06
N LEU A 311 -40.82 20.40 -9.37
CA LEU A 311 -40.53 21.08 -10.63
C LEU A 311 -39.00 21.26 -10.91
N PRO A 312 -38.15 21.65 -9.94
CA PRO A 312 -36.70 21.77 -10.16
C PRO A 312 -36.02 20.43 -10.47
N LEU A 313 -36.43 19.35 -9.79
CA LEU A 313 -35.90 17.99 -10.00
C LEU A 313 -36.36 17.42 -11.34
N ARG A 314 -37.63 17.64 -11.71
CA ARG A 314 -38.17 17.26 -13.01
C ARG A 314 -37.42 17.95 -14.15
N LEU A 315 -37.17 19.26 -14.02
CA LEU A 315 -36.39 20.02 -15.00
C LEU A 315 -34.96 19.47 -15.12
N ALA A 316 -34.30 19.21 -13.99
CA ALA A 316 -32.94 18.65 -13.97
C ALA A 316 -32.87 17.26 -14.64
N VAL A 317 -33.78 16.33 -14.32
CA VAL A 317 -33.80 14.99 -14.94
C VAL A 317 -34.15 15.05 -16.43
N SER A 318 -35.14 15.86 -16.81
CA SER A 318 -35.52 16.01 -18.22
C SER A 318 -34.36 16.55 -19.08
N ARG A 319 -33.52 17.41 -18.50
CA ARG A 319 -32.33 17.97 -19.14
C ARG A 319 -31.26 16.91 -19.37
N LEU A 320 -30.95 16.12 -18.33
CA LEU A 320 -29.98 15.03 -18.41
C LEU A 320 -30.36 13.99 -19.48
N LEU A 321 -31.65 13.69 -19.61
CA LEU A 321 -32.16 12.70 -20.56
C LEU A 321 -32.28 13.22 -22.01
N ARG A 322 -32.36 14.54 -22.22
CA ARG A 322 -32.47 15.13 -23.58
C ARG A 322 -31.21 14.98 -24.42
N GLN A 323 -30.03 14.87 -23.79
CA GLN A 323 -28.75 14.69 -24.49
C GLN A 323 -27.96 13.50 -23.93
N PRO A 324 -28.41 12.27 -24.19
CA PRO A 324 -27.89 11.08 -23.52
C PRO A 324 -26.39 10.88 -23.74
N TRP A 325 -25.86 11.19 -24.93
CA TRP A 325 -24.44 11.05 -25.24
C TRP A 325 -23.53 12.03 -24.48
N SER A 326 -23.98 13.29 -24.32
CA SER A 326 -23.23 14.30 -23.55
C SER A 326 -23.26 13.96 -22.06
N THR A 327 -24.43 13.60 -21.56
CA THR A 327 -24.64 13.17 -20.17
C THR A 327 -23.84 11.92 -19.83
N LEU A 328 -23.86 10.90 -20.69
CA LEU A 328 -23.11 9.67 -20.48
C LEU A 328 -21.60 9.92 -20.43
N SER A 329 -21.07 10.76 -21.34
CA SER A 329 -19.65 11.11 -21.33
C SER A 329 -19.24 11.93 -20.10
N GLN A 330 -20.11 12.79 -19.59
CA GLN A 330 -19.84 13.54 -18.34
C GLN A 330 -19.89 12.61 -17.14
N LEU A 331 -20.92 11.77 -17.06
CA LEU A 331 -21.12 10.81 -16.00
C LEU A 331 -19.96 9.82 -15.94
N SER A 332 -19.51 9.27 -17.07
CA SER A 332 -18.35 8.37 -17.12
C SER A 332 -17.07 9.06 -16.66
N ALA A 333 -16.87 10.33 -17.07
CA ALA A 333 -15.69 11.10 -16.66
C ALA A 333 -15.71 11.41 -15.15
N PHE A 334 -16.86 11.78 -14.58
CA PHE A 334 -16.99 11.98 -13.13
C PHE A 334 -16.85 10.67 -12.36
N SER A 335 -17.47 9.58 -12.84
CA SER A 335 -17.40 8.28 -12.19
C SER A 335 -15.97 7.77 -12.16
N LEU A 336 -15.22 7.88 -13.27
CA LEU A 336 -13.82 7.51 -13.32
C LEU A 336 -12.98 8.35 -12.35
N SER A 337 -13.19 9.68 -12.29
CA SER A 337 -12.50 10.55 -11.33
C SER A 337 -12.77 10.15 -9.88
N PHE A 338 -14.03 9.95 -9.51
CA PHE A 338 -14.42 9.55 -8.16
C PHE A 338 -13.91 8.16 -7.80
N MET A 339 -13.92 7.24 -8.77
CA MET A 339 -13.44 5.87 -8.59
C MET A 339 -11.93 5.84 -8.38
N LEU A 340 -11.15 6.56 -9.19
CA LEU A 340 -9.69 6.64 -9.01
C LEU A 340 -9.33 7.29 -7.67
N LEU A 341 -10.05 8.36 -7.30
CA LEU A 341 -9.87 9.02 -6.01
C LEU A 341 -10.24 8.09 -4.85
N ALA A 342 -11.35 7.37 -4.95
CA ALA A 342 -11.81 6.44 -3.93
C ALA A 342 -10.88 5.24 -3.79
N LEU A 343 -10.45 4.62 -4.89
CA LEU A 343 -9.47 3.55 -4.86
C LEU A 343 -8.23 3.96 -4.07
N LEU A 344 -7.72 5.17 -4.30
CA LEU A 344 -6.55 5.65 -3.57
C LEU A 344 -6.82 5.91 -2.09
N LEU A 345 -7.96 6.51 -1.75
CA LEU A 345 -8.33 6.81 -0.37
C LEU A 345 -8.63 5.54 0.45
N VAL A 346 -9.33 4.58 -0.14
CA VAL A 346 -9.67 3.29 0.48
C VAL A 346 -8.44 2.44 0.66
N LEU A 347 -7.64 2.30 -0.40
CA LEU A 347 -6.45 1.47 -0.36
C LEU A 347 -5.43 2.04 0.65
N ARG A 348 -5.40 3.37 0.86
CA ARG A 348 -4.68 3.98 1.98
C ARG A 348 -5.28 3.61 3.34
N GLY A 349 -6.58 3.78 3.51
CA GLY A 349 -7.27 3.50 4.79
C GLY A 349 -7.15 2.04 5.19
N ASP A 350 -7.51 1.12 4.29
CA ASP A 350 -7.47 -0.31 4.53
C ASP A 350 -6.04 -0.80 4.83
N LEU A 351 -5.03 -0.35 4.10
CA LEU A 351 -3.66 -0.81 4.36
C LEU A 351 -3.09 -0.20 5.65
N LEU A 352 -3.28 1.10 5.90
CA LEU A 352 -2.75 1.72 7.12
C LEU A 352 -3.45 1.21 8.38
N ASP A 353 -4.79 1.12 8.36
CA ASP A 353 -5.56 0.67 9.51
C ASP A 353 -5.30 -0.82 9.77
N ARG A 354 -5.21 -1.66 8.72
CA ARG A 354 -4.87 -3.08 8.89
C ARG A 354 -3.42 -3.28 9.33
N TRP A 355 -2.46 -2.53 8.80
CA TRP A 355 -1.06 -2.60 9.25
C TRP A 355 -0.86 -2.12 10.69
N GLN A 356 -1.63 -1.12 11.16
CA GLN A 356 -1.65 -0.75 12.57
C GLN A 356 -2.34 -1.79 13.45
N GLN A 357 -3.43 -2.41 12.95
CA GLN A 357 -4.17 -3.44 13.69
C GLN A 357 -3.43 -4.77 13.81
N GLN A 358 -2.46 -5.06 12.93
CA GLN A 358 -1.56 -6.21 13.06
C GLN A 358 -0.69 -6.12 14.34
N LEU A 359 -0.55 -4.94 14.93
CA LEU A 359 0.15 -4.70 16.19
C LEU A 359 -0.81 -4.14 17.24
N PRO A 360 -1.73 -4.95 17.81
CA PRO A 360 -2.65 -4.48 18.83
C PRO A 360 -1.87 -3.82 19.98
N PRO A 361 -2.33 -2.67 20.51
CA PRO A 361 -1.66 -1.99 21.61
C PRO A 361 -1.57 -2.85 22.88
N GLU A 362 -2.39 -3.89 23.00
CA GLU A 362 -2.39 -4.86 24.10
C GLU A 362 -1.43 -6.05 23.90
N SER A 363 -0.58 -6.04 22.87
CA SER A 363 0.33 -7.15 22.60
C SER A 363 1.39 -7.30 23.70
N PRO A 364 1.79 -8.54 24.07
CA PRO A 364 2.89 -8.77 24.99
C PRO A 364 4.20 -8.18 24.45
N ASN A 365 4.99 -7.54 25.33
CA ASN A 365 6.27 -6.94 24.95
C ASN A 365 7.48 -7.71 25.50
N TYR A 366 7.29 -8.61 26.47
CA TYR A 366 8.33 -9.50 26.97
C TYR A 366 7.91 -10.97 26.84
N PHE A 367 8.87 -11.80 26.44
CA PHE A 367 8.73 -13.25 26.38
C PHE A 367 9.75 -13.89 27.31
N LEU A 368 9.27 -14.81 28.15
CA LEU A 368 10.11 -15.65 28.99
C LEU A 368 10.18 -17.03 28.38
N ILE A 369 11.39 -17.53 28.18
CA ILE A 369 11.65 -18.86 27.63
C ILE A 369 12.66 -19.61 28.51
N ASN A 370 12.78 -20.92 28.27
CA ASN A 370 13.63 -21.82 29.06
C ASN A 370 13.26 -21.87 30.55
N ILE A 371 11.96 -21.74 30.85
CA ILE A 371 11.47 -21.80 32.23
C ILE A 371 11.43 -23.28 32.63
N ALA A 372 12.15 -23.65 33.68
CA ALA A 372 12.09 -25.01 34.21
C ALA A 372 10.72 -25.28 34.88
N THR A 373 10.25 -26.53 34.85
CA THR A 373 8.95 -26.91 35.45
C THR A 373 8.83 -26.50 36.92
N GLU A 374 9.92 -26.64 37.68
CA GLU A 374 9.98 -26.24 39.10
C GLU A 374 9.88 -24.72 39.32
N GLN A 375 10.28 -23.93 38.32
CA GLN A 375 10.29 -22.46 38.38
C GLN A 375 8.95 -21.83 38.00
N VAL A 376 8.01 -22.60 37.43
CA VAL A 376 6.71 -22.08 36.98
C VAL A 376 5.88 -21.52 38.15
N ALA A 377 5.79 -22.23 39.27
CA ALA A 377 5.00 -21.79 40.41
C ALA A 377 5.60 -20.55 41.11
N PRO A 378 6.92 -20.51 41.43
CA PRO A 378 7.58 -19.30 41.94
C PRO A 378 7.46 -18.09 40.99
N LEU A 379 7.58 -18.31 39.67
CA LEU A 379 7.46 -17.25 38.69
C LEU A 379 6.03 -16.68 38.63
N LYS A 380 5.00 -17.54 38.69
CA LYS A 380 3.60 -17.09 38.77
C LYS A 380 3.36 -16.23 40.01
N ALA A 381 3.92 -16.60 41.16
CA ALA A 381 3.81 -15.81 42.38
C ALA A 381 4.50 -14.45 42.24
N PHE A 382 5.71 -14.42 41.67
CA PHE A 382 6.46 -13.18 41.42
C PHE A 382 5.71 -12.22 40.47
N LEU A 383 5.16 -12.74 39.37
CA LEU A 383 4.39 -11.93 38.42
C LEU A 383 3.09 -11.40 39.05
N ALA A 384 2.42 -12.20 39.88
CA ALA A 384 1.23 -11.78 40.61
C ALA A 384 1.52 -10.69 41.66
N GLU A 385 2.65 -10.76 42.37
CA GLU A 385 3.09 -9.74 43.33
C GLU A 385 3.27 -8.37 42.67
N HIS A 386 3.78 -8.35 41.44
CA HIS A 386 3.92 -7.15 40.63
C HIS A 386 2.66 -6.75 39.84
N GLN A 387 1.51 -7.38 40.09
CA GLN A 387 0.22 -7.15 39.41
C GLN A 387 0.27 -7.35 37.88
N ILE A 388 1.11 -8.27 37.42
CA ILE A 388 1.26 -8.60 36.00
C ILE A 388 0.35 -9.79 35.70
N VAL A 389 -0.46 -9.67 34.66
CA VAL A 389 -1.26 -10.80 34.13
C VAL A 389 -0.47 -11.44 32.99
N PRO A 390 0.24 -12.56 33.21
CA PRO A 390 0.88 -13.29 32.13
C PRO A 390 -0.17 -13.95 31.23
N GLU A 391 0.17 -14.15 29.96
CA GLU A 391 -0.55 -15.11 29.13
C GLU A 391 -0.36 -16.54 29.66
N SER A 392 -1.09 -17.49 29.06
CA SER A 392 -0.96 -18.90 29.39
C SER A 392 0.50 -19.37 29.32
N PHE A 393 0.86 -20.25 30.25
CA PHE A 393 2.16 -20.92 30.23
C PHE A 393 2.08 -22.07 29.22
N TYR A 394 2.95 -22.04 28.23
CA TYR A 394 3.01 -23.04 27.16
C TYR A 394 4.17 -24.01 27.41
N PRO A 395 3.92 -25.32 27.47
CA PRO A 395 4.97 -26.32 27.51
C PRO A 395 5.57 -26.46 26.11
N VAL A 396 6.89 -26.50 26.03
CA VAL A 396 7.68 -26.55 24.80
C VAL A 396 8.64 -27.73 24.88
N VAL A 397 8.47 -28.66 23.94
CA VAL A 397 9.35 -29.82 23.73
C VAL A 397 10.07 -29.65 22.40
N ARG A 398 11.38 -29.88 22.39
CA ARG A 398 12.18 -29.83 21.16
C ARG A 398 12.31 -31.23 20.60
N ALA A 399 11.87 -31.44 19.36
CA ALA A 399 12.01 -32.70 18.67
C ALA A 399 12.25 -32.49 17.18
N ARG A 400 13.00 -33.40 16.54
CA ARG A 400 13.24 -33.38 15.11
C ARG A 400 12.23 -34.26 14.40
N LEU A 401 11.68 -33.79 13.27
CA LEU A 401 10.84 -34.60 12.39
C LEU A 401 11.74 -35.46 11.49
N THR A 402 11.75 -36.77 11.72
CA THR A 402 12.67 -37.73 11.05
C THR A 402 12.01 -38.49 9.89
N ALA A 403 10.71 -38.72 9.95
CA ALA A 403 9.99 -39.41 8.89
C ALA A 403 8.54 -38.92 8.71
N ILE A 404 8.06 -38.97 7.47
CA ILE A 404 6.68 -38.72 7.08
C ILE A 404 6.19 -39.96 6.31
N ASN A 405 5.14 -40.62 6.79
CA ASN A 405 4.63 -41.89 6.24
C ASN A 405 5.75 -42.94 6.04
N ASP A 406 6.58 -43.12 7.07
CA ASP A 406 7.76 -44.02 7.10
C ASP A 406 8.84 -43.71 6.05
N LYS A 407 8.75 -42.57 5.34
CA LYS A 407 9.82 -42.08 4.47
C LYS A 407 10.73 -41.12 5.23
N PRO A 408 12.05 -41.34 5.26
CA PRO A 408 12.98 -40.45 5.92
C PRO A 408 12.96 -39.06 5.26
N THR A 409 13.08 -38.03 6.10
CA THR A 409 13.06 -36.61 5.68
C THR A 409 14.45 -36.07 5.33
N GLU A 410 15.50 -36.89 5.46
CA GLU A 410 16.88 -36.51 5.15
C GLU A 410 17.07 -36.16 3.67
N GLY A 411 17.74 -35.03 3.40
CA GLY A 411 18.02 -34.55 2.04
C GLY A 411 16.96 -33.60 1.46
N ASN A 412 15.91 -33.26 2.21
CA ASN A 412 14.95 -32.23 1.80
C ASN A 412 15.50 -30.82 2.09
N GLU A 413 15.26 -29.88 1.19
CA GLU A 413 15.71 -28.49 1.31
C GLU A 413 14.90 -27.67 2.33
N ASP A 414 13.72 -28.13 2.75
CA ASP A 414 12.89 -27.38 3.70
C ASP A 414 13.58 -27.24 5.06
N GLU A 415 13.82 -26.00 5.49
CA GLU A 415 14.50 -25.65 6.73
C GLU A 415 13.77 -26.20 7.97
N ALA A 416 12.45 -26.48 7.90
CA ALA A 416 11.71 -27.09 9.00
C ALA A 416 12.13 -28.53 9.31
N LEU A 417 12.67 -29.27 8.32
CA LEU A 417 13.16 -30.64 8.49
C LEU A 417 14.61 -30.69 8.97
N ASN A 418 15.37 -29.65 8.67
CA ASN A 418 16.80 -29.55 9.01
C ASN A 418 17.06 -28.97 10.41
N ARG A 419 16.01 -28.74 11.21
CA ARG A 419 16.10 -28.20 12.57
C ARG A 419 15.22 -28.98 13.55
N GLU A 420 15.49 -28.81 14.85
CA GLU A 420 14.55 -29.22 15.89
C GLU A 420 13.37 -28.26 15.91
N LEU A 421 12.16 -28.81 15.97
CA LEU A 421 10.90 -28.07 16.03
C LEU A 421 10.43 -27.96 17.47
N ASN A 422 9.82 -26.82 17.79
CA ASN A 422 9.15 -26.59 19.05
C ASN A 422 7.73 -27.16 18.97
N LEU A 423 7.49 -28.24 19.71
CA LEU A 423 6.19 -28.88 19.89
C LEU A 423 5.56 -28.39 21.19
N THR A 424 4.22 -28.30 21.23
CA THR A 424 3.48 -27.97 22.46
C THR A 424 2.31 -28.92 22.64
N TRP A 425 1.74 -28.97 23.84
CA TRP A 425 0.49 -29.65 24.11
C TRP A 425 -0.51 -28.70 24.78
N GLN A 426 -1.78 -28.75 24.37
CA GLN A 426 -2.86 -27.92 24.91
C GLN A 426 -4.23 -28.62 24.72
N ASN A 427 -5.11 -28.54 25.73
CA ASN A 427 -6.48 -29.05 25.64
C ASN A 427 -7.45 -28.05 25.00
N THR A 428 -7.31 -26.78 25.36
CA THR A 428 -8.14 -25.70 24.81
C THR A 428 -7.58 -25.24 23.48
N ARG A 429 -8.45 -25.14 22.47
CA ARG A 429 -8.08 -24.61 21.16
C ARG A 429 -7.66 -23.13 21.31
N PRO A 430 -6.55 -22.69 20.73
CA PRO A 430 -6.25 -21.27 20.62
C PRO A 430 -7.29 -20.58 19.71
N ASP A 431 -7.98 -19.55 20.20
CA ASP A 431 -9.05 -18.86 19.47
C ASP A 431 -8.59 -18.24 18.14
N HIS A 432 -7.30 -17.91 18.04
CA HIS A 432 -6.67 -17.27 16.89
C HIS A 432 -6.21 -18.26 15.80
N ASN A 433 -6.34 -19.56 16.03
CA ASN A 433 -5.94 -20.60 15.08
C ASN A 433 -7.19 -21.32 14.53
N PRO A 434 -7.83 -20.79 13.46
CA PRO A 434 -8.98 -21.45 12.87
C PRO A 434 -8.58 -22.80 12.24
N ILE A 435 -9.44 -23.80 12.42
CA ILE A 435 -9.28 -25.13 11.84
C ILE A 435 -9.76 -25.08 10.39
N VAL A 436 -8.88 -25.45 9.47
CA VAL A 436 -9.18 -25.50 8.03
C VAL A 436 -9.76 -26.87 7.66
N ALA A 437 -9.25 -27.93 8.29
CA ALA A 437 -9.72 -29.30 8.07
C ALA A 437 -9.50 -30.19 9.30
N GLY A 438 -10.37 -31.19 9.49
CA GLY A 438 -10.27 -32.17 10.58
C GLY A 438 -10.99 -31.76 11.87
N ASN A 439 -10.68 -32.47 12.96
CA ASN A 439 -11.40 -32.36 14.24
C ASN A 439 -10.45 -31.96 15.39
N TRP A 440 -10.95 -31.14 16.31
CA TRP A 440 -10.24 -30.74 17.55
C TRP A 440 -11.08 -31.11 18.78
N PRO A 441 -10.47 -31.50 19.91
CA PRO A 441 -9.03 -31.69 20.14
C PRO A 441 -8.49 -33.00 19.55
N PRO A 442 -7.19 -33.07 19.19
CA PRO A 442 -6.53 -34.33 18.83
C PRO A 442 -6.59 -35.32 20.01
N LYS A 443 -6.75 -36.61 19.73
CA LYS A 443 -6.70 -37.68 20.74
C LYS A 443 -5.27 -38.14 20.99
N ALA A 444 -5.06 -39.04 21.96
CA ALA A 444 -3.77 -39.71 22.16
C ALA A 444 -3.28 -40.31 20.82
N ASP A 445 -1.99 -40.13 20.53
CA ASP A 445 -1.33 -40.47 19.24
C ASP A 445 -1.77 -39.64 18.01
N GLU A 446 -2.52 -38.56 18.21
CA GLU A 446 -2.89 -37.60 17.16
C GLU A 446 -2.22 -36.23 17.37
N VAL A 447 -2.06 -35.48 16.27
CA VAL A 447 -1.45 -34.15 16.29
C VAL A 447 -2.19 -33.17 15.38
N SER A 448 -2.27 -31.93 15.83
CA SER A 448 -2.70 -30.80 15.01
C SER A 448 -1.52 -30.13 14.32
N MET A 449 -1.54 -30.08 12.99
CA MET A 449 -0.47 -29.53 12.16
C MET A 449 -0.85 -28.20 11.53
N GLU A 450 0.14 -27.32 11.34
CA GLU A 450 -0.02 -26.04 10.63
C GLU A 450 -0.18 -26.24 9.10
N GLU A 451 -1.13 -25.52 8.50
CA GLU A 451 -1.52 -25.66 7.09
C GLU A 451 -0.37 -25.36 6.11
N GLY A 452 0.40 -24.30 6.34
CA GLY A 452 1.51 -23.89 5.48
C GLY A 452 2.63 -24.94 5.46
N LEU A 453 3.03 -25.45 6.61
CA LEU A 453 3.98 -26.55 6.73
C LEU A 453 3.44 -27.82 6.08
N ALA A 454 2.15 -28.13 6.26
CA ALA A 454 1.52 -29.29 5.63
C ALA A 454 1.58 -29.19 4.10
N LYS A 455 1.33 -28.01 3.53
CA LYS A 455 1.45 -27.76 2.08
C LYS A 455 2.89 -27.89 1.58
N ARG A 456 3.88 -27.32 2.29
CA ARG A 456 5.29 -27.40 1.88
C ARG A 456 5.83 -28.83 1.94
N LEU A 457 5.45 -29.58 2.97
CA LEU A 457 5.85 -30.97 3.16
C LEU A 457 4.94 -31.98 2.43
N ASN A 458 3.90 -31.47 1.74
CA ASN A 458 2.90 -32.26 1.03
C ASN A 458 2.24 -33.35 1.89
N VAL A 459 1.93 -33.00 3.15
CA VAL A 459 1.30 -33.87 4.17
C VAL A 459 -0.21 -33.67 4.12
N ALA A 460 -0.95 -34.77 4.02
CA ALA A 460 -2.40 -34.79 4.02
C ALA A 460 -2.98 -35.17 5.40
N LEU A 461 -4.28 -34.93 5.55
CA LEU A 461 -5.00 -35.29 6.76
C LEU A 461 -5.11 -36.82 6.86
N GLY A 462 -4.61 -37.38 7.96
CA GLY A 462 -4.52 -38.81 8.21
C GLY A 462 -3.12 -39.41 8.02
N ASP A 463 -2.14 -38.62 7.55
CA ASP A 463 -0.75 -39.06 7.45
C ASP A 463 -0.07 -39.19 8.82
N THR A 464 0.96 -40.03 8.89
CA THR A 464 1.73 -40.29 10.11
C THR A 464 3.07 -39.56 10.07
N VAL A 465 3.37 -38.81 11.11
CA VAL A 465 4.64 -38.11 11.30
C VAL A 465 5.42 -38.74 12.46
N THR A 466 6.72 -38.94 12.26
CA THR A 466 7.62 -39.55 13.26
C THR A 466 8.61 -38.50 13.74
N PHE A 467 8.63 -38.31 15.06
CA PHE A 467 9.52 -37.38 15.73
C PHE A 467 10.57 -38.13 16.53
N MET A 468 11.77 -37.56 16.61
CA MET A 468 12.84 -38.00 17.49
C MET A 468 13.10 -36.90 18.53
N GLY A 469 12.87 -37.22 19.80
CA GLY A 469 13.11 -36.35 20.95
C GLY A 469 13.84 -37.11 22.05
N ASP A 470 14.92 -36.52 22.59
CA ASP A 470 15.75 -37.11 23.64
C ASP A 470 16.13 -38.59 23.39
N THR A 471 16.50 -38.89 22.14
CA THR A 471 16.83 -40.23 21.61
C THR A 471 15.68 -41.26 21.51
N GLN A 472 14.45 -40.86 21.84
CA GLN A 472 13.26 -41.69 21.68
C GLN A 472 12.46 -41.27 20.45
N GLU A 473 11.97 -42.25 19.70
CA GLU A 473 11.04 -42.01 18.60
C GLU A 473 9.60 -42.11 19.08
N PHE A 474 8.77 -41.15 18.67
CA PHE A 474 7.33 -41.21 18.86
C PHE A 474 6.61 -40.81 17.57
N ARG A 475 5.44 -41.43 17.35
CA ARG A 475 4.66 -41.26 16.11
C ARG A 475 3.34 -40.59 16.44
N ALA A 476 2.87 -39.75 15.52
CA ALA A 476 1.55 -39.14 15.65
C ALA A 476 0.85 -39.05 14.29
N LYS A 477 -0.47 -39.19 14.30
CA LYS A 477 -1.32 -39.05 13.12
C LYS A 477 -1.86 -37.63 13.00
N VAL A 478 -1.74 -37.02 11.83
CA VAL A 478 -2.25 -35.67 11.58
C VAL A 478 -3.77 -35.71 11.44
N THR A 479 -4.52 -35.24 12.43
CA THR A 479 -6.01 -35.27 12.42
C THR A 479 -6.66 -33.91 12.30
N SER A 480 -5.89 -32.83 12.40
CA SER A 480 -6.37 -31.48 12.16
C SER A 480 -5.31 -30.60 11.51
N LEU A 481 -5.76 -29.77 10.58
CA LEU A 481 -4.98 -28.73 9.94
C LEU A 481 -5.50 -27.36 10.38
N ARG A 482 -4.61 -26.53 10.90
CA ARG A 482 -4.93 -25.18 11.39
C ARG A 482 -4.18 -24.13 10.62
N LYS A 483 -4.85 -23.01 10.38
CA LYS A 483 -4.22 -21.82 9.83
C LYS A 483 -3.60 -21.04 10.98
N VAL A 484 -2.31 -20.75 10.87
CA VAL A 484 -1.53 -20.09 11.91
C VAL A 484 -1.02 -18.78 11.38
N ASP A 485 -1.25 -17.71 12.13
CA ASP A 485 -0.73 -16.40 11.79
C ASP A 485 0.63 -16.19 12.44
N TRP A 486 1.71 -16.51 11.71
CA TRP A 486 3.09 -16.28 12.16
C TRP A 486 3.46 -14.79 12.25
N GLU A 487 2.63 -13.89 11.70
CA GLU A 487 2.79 -12.45 11.87
C GLU A 487 2.24 -11.99 13.24
N SER A 488 1.41 -12.82 13.90
CA SER A 488 0.93 -12.52 15.24
C SER A 488 2.07 -12.64 16.26
N LEU A 489 2.18 -11.64 17.13
CA LEU A 489 3.14 -11.59 18.25
C LEU A 489 2.68 -12.44 19.42
N ARG A 490 2.15 -13.63 19.14
CA ARG A 490 1.73 -14.61 20.13
C ARG A 490 2.54 -15.88 19.94
N PRO A 491 2.77 -16.66 21.01
CA PRO A 491 3.44 -17.96 20.88
C PRO A 491 2.68 -18.89 19.93
N ASN A 492 3.25 -19.12 18.75
CA ASN A 492 2.74 -20.04 17.75
C ASN A 492 3.65 -21.27 17.63
N PHE A 493 3.03 -22.42 17.42
CA PHE A 493 3.70 -23.71 17.30
C PHE A 493 3.36 -24.33 15.93
N TYR A 494 4.18 -25.24 15.43
CA TYR A 494 3.89 -26.00 14.19
C TYR A 494 3.00 -27.21 14.46
N PHE A 495 3.17 -27.84 15.62
CA PHE A 495 2.44 -29.02 16.05
C PHE A 495 1.87 -28.80 17.45
N ILE A 496 0.60 -29.15 17.64
CA ILE A 496 -0.05 -29.15 18.96
C ILE A 496 -0.59 -30.55 19.26
N PHE A 497 -0.14 -31.10 20.39
CA PHE A 497 -0.52 -32.40 20.92
C PHE A 497 -1.59 -32.28 22.02
N PRO A 498 -2.32 -33.35 22.35
CA PRO A 498 -3.13 -33.39 23.57
C PRO A 498 -2.25 -33.48 24.82
N GLU A 499 -2.83 -33.13 25.97
CA GLU A 499 -2.21 -33.33 27.29
C GLU A 499 -1.85 -34.81 27.50
N GLY A 500 -0.67 -35.07 28.10
CA GLY A 500 -0.16 -36.43 28.34
C GLY A 500 0.67 -37.04 27.20
N ALA A 501 0.59 -36.54 25.97
CA ALA A 501 1.31 -37.12 24.83
C ALA A 501 2.82 -36.83 24.83
N LEU A 502 3.27 -35.80 25.56
CA LEU A 502 4.66 -35.33 25.57
C LEU A 502 5.32 -35.44 26.96
N ASP A 503 4.70 -36.13 27.91
CA ASP A 503 5.17 -36.19 29.31
C ASP A 503 6.50 -36.93 29.48
N GLY A 504 6.81 -37.86 28.57
CA GLY A 504 8.08 -38.60 28.55
C GLY A 504 9.27 -37.81 28.01
N GLN A 505 9.08 -36.54 27.60
CA GLN A 505 10.10 -35.72 26.95
C GLN A 505 10.51 -34.54 27.85
N PRO A 506 11.77 -34.05 27.79
CA PRO A 506 12.17 -32.86 28.51
C PRO A 506 11.35 -31.63 28.07
N GLN A 507 10.59 -31.07 29.00
CA GLN A 507 9.73 -29.91 28.76
C GLN A 507 10.37 -28.64 29.31
N SER A 508 10.34 -27.56 28.53
CA SER A 508 10.63 -26.20 28.97
C SER A 508 9.38 -25.35 28.82
N TRP A 509 9.15 -24.40 29.72
CA TRP A 509 7.98 -23.54 29.65
C TRP A 509 8.30 -22.20 29.00
N LEU A 510 7.29 -21.66 28.31
CA LEU A 510 7.30 -20.37 27.67
C LEU A 510 6.07 -19.58 28.11
N THR A 511 6.27 -18.30 28.43
CA THR A 511 5.15 -17.38 28.72
C THR A 511 5.48 -16.00 28.17
N SER A 512 4.47 -15.16 28.02
CA SER A 512 4.57 -13.80 27.54
C SER A 512 3.81 -12.88 28.50
N PHE A 513 4.29 -11.65 28.66
CA PHE A 513 3.63 -10.65 29.49
C PHE A 513 3.88 -9.24 28.96
N ARG A 514 3.07 -8.29 29.43
CA ARG A 514 3.23 -6.87 29.13
C ARG A 514 3.76 -6.12 30.35
N TRP A 515 4.80 -5.30 30.16
CA TRP A 515 5.37 -4.44 31.20
C TRP A 515 5.91 -3.12 30.65
N GLU A 516 5.47 -1.99 31.20
CA GLU A 516 5.89 -0.65 30.73
C GLU A 516 6.57 0.19 31.84
N ASN A 517 6.54 -0.27 33.10
CA ASN A 517 6.96 0.50 34.27
C ASN A 517 8.48 0.38 34.59
N GLY A 518 9.32 0.54 33.56
CA GLY A 518 10.78 0.67 33.70
C GLY A 518 11.55 -0.64 33.97
N ASN A 519 12.88 -0.55 33.95
CA ASN A 519 13.77 -1.73 33.93
C ASN A 519 14.03 -2.38 35.30
N GLY A 520 13.60 -1.75 36.41
CA GLY A 520 13.92 -2.21 37.76
C GLY A 520 13.39 -3.61 38.07
N MET A 521 12.13 -3.88 37.72
CA MET A 521 11.51 -5.21 37.90
C MET A 521 12.16 -6.26 37.00
N LEU A 522 12.49 -5.92 35.76
CA LEU A 522 13.17 -6.84 34.83
C LEU A 522 14.56 -7.26 35.34
N THR A 523 15.27 -6.33 35.98
CA THR A 523 16.56 -6.62 36.64
C THR A 523 16.37 -7.54 37.84
N GLN A 524 15.32 -7.34 38.64
CA GLN A 524 14.98 -8.23 39.77
C GLN A 524 14.60 -9.63 39.30
N LEU A 525 13.74 -9.74 38.27
CA LEU A 525 13.37 -11.01 37.64
C LEU A 525 14.62 -11.78 37.18
N ASN A 526 15.52 -11.12 36.46
CA ASN A 526 16.73 -11.76 35.95
C ASN A 526 17.71 -12.17 37.08
N ARG A 527 17.73 -11.42 38.19
CA ARG A 527 18.55 -11.76 39.37
C ARG A 527 18.00 -12.94 40.15
N GLN A 528 16.68 -13.04 40.28
CA GLN A 528 16.01 -14.10 41.03
C GLN A 528 15.86 -15.39 40.21
N PHE A 529 15.75 -15.27 38.88
CA PHE A 529 15.61 -16.38 37.94
C PHE A 529 16.68 -16.31 36.83
N PRO A 530 17.96 -16.53 37.14
CA PRO A 530 19.06 -16.38 36.17
C PRO A 530 19.02 -17.41 35.03
N THR A 531 18.31 -18.52 35.20
CA THR A 531 18.15 -19.56 34.17
C THR A 531 17.06 -19.22 33.15
N ILE A 532 16.16 -18.27 33.46
CA ILE A 532 15.05 -17.88 32.59
C ILE A 532 15.56 -16.83 31.61
N SER A 533 15.36 -17.08 30.32
CA SER A 533 15.78 -16.16 29.27
C SER A 533 14.66 -15.16 28.98
N LEU A 534 14.94 -13.87 29.16
CA LEU A 534 14.01 -12.76 28.90
C LEU A 534 14.30 -12.13 27.53
N LEU A 535 13.32 -12.24 26.64
CA LEU A 535 13.31 -11.63 25.32
C LEU A 535 12.45 -10.35 25.32
N ASP A 536 13.07 -9.22 24.96
CA ASP A 536 12.40 -7.92 24.83
C ASP A 536 11.99 -7.71 23.37
N ILE A 537 10.70 -7.91 23.10
CA ILE A 537 10.11 -7.60 21.80
C ILE A 537 9.59 -6.16 21.79
N GLY A 538 9.35 -5.54 22.94
CA GLY A 538 8.90 -4.14 23.07
C GLY A 538 9.80 -3.13 22.38
N ALA A 539 11.13 -3.27 22.53
CA ALA A 539 12.10 -2.42 21.83
C ALA A 539 11.94 -2.53 20.30
N ILE A 540 11.74 -3.76 19.82
CA ILE A 540 11.51 -4.06 18.41
C ILE A 540 10.19 -3.45 17.94
N LEU A 541 9.11 -3.61 18.70
CA LEU A 541 7.80 -3.03 18.38
C LEU A 541 7.83 -1.52 18.32
N LYS A 542 8.61 -0.88 19.20
CA LYS A 542 8.78 0.57 19.18
C LYS A 542 9.52 1.01 17.92
N GLN A 543 10.56 0.28 17.50
CA GLN A 543 11.29 0.59 16.27
C GLN A 543 10.43 0.37 15.02
N VAL A 544 9.71 -0.75 14.94
CA VAL A 544 8.76 -1.04 13.86
C VAL A 544 7.64 0.00 13.84
N GLY A 545 7.03 0.30 14.99
CA GLY A 545 5.99 1.31 15.14
C GLY A 545 6.47 2.69 14.70
N GLN A 546 7.71 3.08 15.01
CA GLN A 546 8.31 4.32 14.50
C GLN A 546 8.41 4.32 12.98
N VAL A 547 8.91 3.24 12.37
CA VAL A 547 8.98 3.11 10.91
C VAL A 547 7.59 3.15 10.27
N LEU A 548 6.62 2.44 10.84
CA LEU A 548 5.24 2.44 10.36
C LEU A 548 4.58 3.81 10.48
N GLU A 549 4.82 4.53 11.58
CA GLU A 549 4.32 5.90 11.74
C GLU A 549 4.93 6.84 10.69
N GLN A 550 6.21 6.65 10.34
CA GLN A 550 6.89 7.44 9.31
C GLN A 550 6.32 7.18 7.92
N VAL A 551 6.15 5.90 7.56
CA VAL A 551 5.51 5.51 6.29
C VAL A 551 4.10 6.09 6.25
N SER A 552 3.31 5.92 7.31
CA SER A 552 1.95 6.49 7.42
C SER A 552 1.92 8.00 7.19
N ARG A 553 2.80 8.76 7.84
CA ARG A 553 2.89 10.23 7.66
C ARG A 553 3.26 10.61 6.23
N ALA A 554 4.24 9.93 5.63
CA ALA A 554 4.62 10.18 4.23
C ALA A 554 3.45 9.89 3.26
N LEU A 555 2.74 8.79 3.49
CA LEU A 555 1.55 8.43 2.72
C LEU A 555 0.40 9.43 2.90
N GLU A 556 0.23 9.99 4.11
CA GLU A 556 -0.78 11.01 4.39
C GLU A 556 -0.56 12.29 3.56
N VAL A 557 0.68 12.79 3.49
CA VAL A 557 1.00 13.97 2.65
C VAL A 557 0.69 13.69 1.17
N MET A 558 1.01 12.49 0.68
CA MET A 558 0.69 12.07 -0.68
C MET A 558 -0.83 12.03 -0.90
N VAL A 559 -1.61 11.49 0.04
CA VAL A 559 -3.08 11.47 -0.05
C VAL A 559 -3.65 12.88 -0.15
N VAL A 560 -3.15 13.84 0.64
CA VAL A 560 -3.59 15.24 0.57
C VAL A 560 -3.33 15.81 -0.82
N LEU A 561 -2.14 15.58 -1.39
CA LEU A 561 -1.78 16.04 -2.73
C LEU A 561 -2.69 15.43 -3.80
N VAL A 562 -2.92 14.12 -3.75
CA VAL A 562 -3.74 13.43 -4.76
C VAL A 562 -5.20 13.81 -4.64
N THR A 563 -5.69 13.99 -3.41
CA THR A 563 -7.03 14.52 -3.16
C THR A 563 -7.19 15.92 -3.72
N ALA A 564 -6.19 16.80 -3.56
CA ALA A 564 -6.19 18.12 -4.16
C ALA A 564 -6.21 18.05 -5.70
N CYS A 565 -5.40 17.17 -6.31
CA CYS A 565 -5.45 16.90 -7.75
C CYS A 565 -6.84 16.42 -8.22
N GLY A 566 -7.45 15.48 -7.48
CA GLY A 566 -8.80 14.98 -7.76
C GLY A 566 -9.86 16.08 -7.67
N MET A 567 -9.79 16.93 -6.66
CA MET A 567 -10.68 18.09 -6.54
C MET A 567 -10.52 19.08 -7.70
N LEU A 568 -9.28 19.37 -8.11
CA LEU A 568 -9.00 20.24 -9.26
C LEU A 568 -9.54 19.63 -10.57
N LEU A 569 -9.40 18.31 -10.75
CA LEU A 569 -9.98 17.61 -11.90
C LEU A 569 -11.51 17.70 -11.89
N LEU A 570 -12.16 17.45 -10.76
CA LEU A 570 -13.62 17.56 -10.64
C LEU A 570 -14.09 18.99 -10.95
N LEU A 571 -13.38 20.01 -10.43
CA LEU A 571 -13.67 21.41 -10.73
C LEU A 571 -13.53 21.70 -12.23
N ALA A 572 -12.46 21.23 -12.87
CA ALA A 572 -12.27 21.36 -14.31
C ALA A 572 -13.42 20.71 -15.09
N GLN A 573 -13.82 19.49 -14.72
CA GLN A 573 -14.94 18.77 -15.35
C GLN A 573 -16.27 19.53 -15.20
N VAL A 574 -16.58 20.08 -14.02
CA VAL A 574 -17.76 20.93 -13.81
C VAL A 574 -17.71 22.18 -14.69
N GLN A 575 -16.56 22.85 -14.76
CA GLN A 575 -16.37 24.06 -15.56
C GLN A 575 -16.62 23.82 -17.05
N VAL A 576 -16.15 22.69 -17.59
CA VAL A 576 -16.41 22.29 -18.99
C VAL A 576 -17.91 22.19 -19.26
N GLY A 577 -18.67 21.62 -18.33
CA GLY A 577 -20.12 21.47 -18.45
C GLY A 577 -20.93 22.75 -18.27
N MET A 578 -20.36 23.84 -17.74
CA MET A 578 -21.10 25.08 -17.46
C MET A 578 -21.40 25.92 -18.69
N ARG A 579 -20.55 25.87 -19.73
CA ARG A 579 -20.71 26.73 -20.92
C ARG A 579 -22.00 26.43 -21.68
N GLN A 580 -22.34 25.14 -21.82
CA GLN A 580 -23.59 24.73 -22.44
C GLN A 580 -24.80 25.09 -21.57
N ARG A 581 -24.69 24.87 -20.25
CA ARG A 581 -25.74 25.20 -19.28
C ARG A 581 -26.03 26.70 -19.24
N HIS A 582 -25.04 27.56 -19.47
CA HIS A 582 -25.23 29.01 -19.53
C HIS A 582 -26.22 29.44 -20.61
N GLN A 583 -26.08 28.94 -21.85
CA GLN A 583 -26.96 29.29 -22.96
C GLN A 583 -28.42 28.90 -22.67
N GLU A 584 -28.61 27.70 -22.15
CA GLU A 584 -29.94 27.19 -21.78
C GLU A 584 -30.56 27.94 -20.58
N LEU A 585 -29.74 28.32 -19.58
CA LEU A 585 -30.20 29.14 -18.45
C LEU A 585 -30.62 30.54 -18.89
N VAL A 586 -29.96 31.12 -19.91
CA VAL A 586 -30.36 32.40 -20.51
C VAL A 586 -31.73 32.28 -21.15
N VAL A 587 -32.00 31.22 -21.93
CA VAL A 587 -33.32 30.98 -22.55
C VAL A 587 -34.42 30.82 -21.49
N TRP A 588 -34.17 30.08 -20.41
CA TRP A 588 -35.18 29.97 -19.34
C TRP A 588 -35.40 31.28 -18.61
N ARG A 589 -34.35 32.11 -18.48
CA ARG A 589 -34.46 33.42 -17.87
C ARG A 589 -35.26 34.39 -18.73
N THR A 590 -35.11 34.36 -20.06
CA THR A 590 -35.91 35.18 -20.98
C THR A 590 -37.38 34.75 -20.99
N LEU A 591 -37.67 33.46 -20.79
CA LEU A 591 -39.02 32.93 -20.62
C LEU A 591 -39.64 33.19 -19.23
N GLY A 592 -38.95 33.91 -18.33
CA GLY A 592 -39.49 34.34 -17.03
C GLY A 592 -39.09 33.49 -15.81
N ALA A 593 -38.21 32.49 -15.95
CA ALA A 593 -37.80 31.66 -14.81
C ALA A 593 -37.05 32.48 -13.73
N GLY A 594 -37.50 32.36 -12.47
CA GLY A 594 -36.90 33.05 -11.32
C GLY A 594 -35.44 32.63 -11.03
N LYS A 595 -34.61 33.56 -10.52
CA LYS A 595 -33.20 33.26 -10.15
C LYS A 595 -33.08 32.11 -9.12
N LYS A 596 -34.04 32.04 -8.18
CA LYS A 596 -34.11 30.97 -7.17
C LYS A 596 -34.36 29.61 -7.85
N LEU A 597 -35.31 29.53 -8.78
CA LEU A 597 -35.62 28.32 -9.54
C LEU A 597 -34.42 27.85 -10.37
N LEU A 598 -33.75 28.76 -11.08
CA LEU A 598 -32.58 28.45 -11.89
C LEU A 598 -31.41 27.91 -11.06
N ARG A 599 -31.14 28.53 -9.90
CA ARG A 599 -30.08 28.09 -8.98
C ARG A 599 -30.40 26.72 -8.37
N THR A 600 -31.64 26.50 -7.92
CA THR A 600 -32.05 25.22 -7.34
C THR A 600 -32.04 24.10 -8.37
N THR A 601 -32.46 24.38 -9.61
CA THR A 601 -32.43 23.40 -10.71
C THR A 601 -30.99 22.98 -11.03
N LEU A 602 -30.06 23.94 -11.11
CA LEU A 602 -28.65 23.64 -11.35
C LEU A 602 -28.02 22.85 -10.19
N TRP A 603 -28.34 23.22 -8.95
CA TRP A 603 -27.89 22.51 -7.75
C TRP A 603 -28.40 21.06 -7.73
N CYS A 604 -29.68 20.84 -8.01
CA CYS A 604 -30.26 19.49 -8.14
C CYS A 604 -29.65 18.69 -9.29
N GLU A 605 -29.33 19.32 -10.42
CA GLU A 605 -28.70 18.66 -11.56
C GLU A 605 -27.31 18.11 -11.20
N PHE A 606 -26.45 18.93 -10.59
CA PHE A 606 -25.13 18.49 -10.17
C PHE A 606 -25.17 17.53 -8.97
N ALA A 607 -26.12 17.69 -8.06
CA ALA A 607 -26.33 16.73 -6.98
C ALA A 607 -26.72 15.34 -7.53
N MET A 608 -27.62 15.28 -8.53
CA MET A 608 -27.98 14.01 -9.18
C MET A 608 -26.83 13.42 -9.99
N LEU A 609 -26.14 14.23 -10.79
CA LEU A 609 -24.95 13.78 -11.51
C LEU A 609 -23.91 13.21 -10.56
N GLY A 610 -23.68 13.87 -9.42
CA GLY A 610 -22.72 13.44 -8.42
C GLY A 610 -23.14 12.21 -7.64
N PHE A 611 -24.41 12.08 -7.29
CA PHE A 611 -24.94 10.88 -6.66
C PHE A 611 -24.80 9.66 -7.59
N VAL A 612 -25.23 9.81 -8.84
CA VAL A 612 -25.15 8.77 -9.87
C VAL A 612 -23.70 8.39 -10.16
N SER A 613 -22.83 9.38 -10.38
CA SER A 613 -21.41 9.11 -10.64
C SER A 613 -20.72 8.50 -9.44
N GLY A 614 -21.08 8.91 -8.22
CA GLY A 614 -20.55 8.34 -6.98
C GLY A 614 -21.00 6.89 -6.78
N LEU A 615 -22.23 6.54 -7.17
CA LEU A 615 -22.70 5.15 -7.12
C LEU A 615 -21.97 4.26 -8.14
N VAL A 616 -21.84 4.73 -9.38
CA VAL A 616 -21.05 4.03 -10.41
C VAL A 616 -19.59 3.90 -9.99
N ALA A 617 -19.03 4.95 -9.38
CA ALA A 617 -17.68 4.91 -8.84
C ALA A 617 -17.53 3.94 -7.67
N ALA A 618 -18.53 3.80 -6.79
CA ALA A 618 -18.49 2.84 -5.69
C ALA A 618 -18.46 1.40 -6.21
N ILE A 619 -19.30 1.07 -7.20
CA ILE A 619 -19.28 -0.25 -7.84
C ILE A 619 -17.93 -0.50 -8.54
N GLY A 620 -17.42 0.50 -9.27
CA GLY A 620 -16.11 0.41 -9.94
C GLY A 620 -14.95 0.25 -8.95
N ALA A 621 -14.98 0.98 -7.84
CA ALA A 621 -13.94 0.91 -6.81
C ALA A 621 -13.99 -0.42 -6.06
N GLU A 622 -15.17 -0.91 -5.68
CA GLU A 622 -15.36 -2.20 -5.03
C GLU A 622 -14.85 -3.36 -5.90
N THR A 623 -15.21 -3.37 -7.18
CA THR A 623 -14.76 -4.39 -8.13
C THR A 623 -13.26 -4.35 -8.36
N ALA A 624 -12.66 -3.17 -8.50
CA ALA A 624 -11.22 -3.03 -8.62
C ALA A 624 -10.49 -3.42 -7.32
N LEU A 625 -11.03 -3.05 -6.15
CA LEU A 625 -10.47 -3.38 -4.84
C LEU A 625 -10.49 -4.89 -4.60
N ALA A 626 -11.58 -5.58 -4.93
CA ALA A 626 -11.68 -7.04 -4.83
C ALA A 626 -10.60 -7.75 -5.66
N VAL A 627 -10.34 -7.26 -6.87
CA VAL A 627 -9.27 -7.80 -7.74
C VAL A 627 -7.89 -7.52 -7.15
N LEU A 628 -7.63 -6.29 -6.69
CA LEU A 628 -6.35 -5.90 -6.11
C LEU A 628 -6.05 -6.69 -4.81
N GLN A 629 -7.01 -6.78 -3.90
CA GLN A 629 -6.86 -7.52 -2.64
C GLN A 629 -6.60 -9.01 -2.89
N ALA A 630 -7.33 -9.63 -3.83
CA ALA A 630 -7.21 -11.07 -4.09
C ALA A 630 -5.99 -11.48 -4.95
N LYS A 631 -5.46 -10.59 -5.79
CA LYS A 631 -4.38 -10.93 -6.75
C LYS A 631 -3.04 -10.25 -6.49
N VAL A 632 -3.03 -9.10 -5.81
CA VAL A 632 -1.80 -8.32 -5.58
C VAL A 632 -1.39 -8.37 -4.11
N PHE A 633 -2.35 -8.32 -3.19
CA PHE A 633 -2.05 -8.19 -1.76
C PHE A 633 -2.33 -9.43 -0.91
N ASP A 634 -2.83 -10.53 -1.50
CA ASP A 634 -3.21 -11.79 -0.81
C ASP A 634 -4.12 -11.59 0.42
N PHE A 635 -4.99 -10.58 0.38
CA PHE A 635 -5.92 -10.29 1.47
C PHE A 635 -7.31 -10.90 1.20
N PRO A 636 -8.00 -11.41 2.23
CA PRO A 636 -9.40 -11.79 2.11
C PRO A 636 -10.23 -10.54 1.79
N TRP A 637 -11.01 -10.61 0.70
CA TRP A 637 -11.89 -9.52 0.30
C TRP A 637 -13.02 -9.37 1.32
N GLU A 638 -13.19 -8.16 1.85
CA GLU A 638 -14.28 -7.77 2.72
C GLU A 638 -15.00 -6.56 2.13
N PRO A 639 -16.32 -6.61 1.92
CA PRO A 639 -17.06 -5.49 1.36
C PRO A 639 -17.13 -4.31 2.33
N ASP A 640 -16.70 -3.11 1.91
CA ASP A 640 -16.86 -1.89 2.71
C ASP A 640 -18.18 -1.20 2.38
N TRP A 641 -19.19 -1.44 3.22
CA TRP A 641 -20.50 -0.80 3.13
C TRP A 641 -20.45 0.73 3.24
N ARG A 642 -19.38 1.29 3.84
CA ARG A 642 -19.22 2.75 3.95
C ARG A 642 -19.05 3.38 2.57
N LEU A 643 -18.40 2.71 1.62
CA LEU A 643 -18.19 3.24 0.26
C LEU A 643 -19.49 3.50 -0.47
N TRP A 644 -20.47 2.62 -0.28
CA TRP A 644 -21.79 2.73 -0.89
C TRP A 644 -22.59 3.94 -0.43
N ILE A 645 -22.26 4.52 0.74
CA ILE A 645 -22.93 5.71 1.27
C ILE A 645 -22.05 6.95 1.08
N VAL A 646 -20.76 6.84 1.41
CA VAL A 646 -19.82 7.97 1.41
C VAL A 646 -19.56 8.48 -0.01
N LEU A 647 -19.31 7.62 -1.00
CA LEU A 647 -19.04 8.08 -2.37
C LEU A 647 -20.24 8.79 -3.01
N PRO A 648 -21.47 8.22 -3.02
CA PRO A 648 -22.61 8.90 -3.61
C PRO A 648 -22.95 10.21 -2.91
N CYS A 649 -22.91 10.24 -1.57
CA CYS A 649 -23.21 11.45 -0.80
C CYS A 649 -22.14 12.53 -0.96
N SER A 650 -20.85 12.16 -0.90
CA SER A 650 -19.74 13.10 -1.12
C SER A 650 -19.71 13.60 -2.56
N GLY A 651 -19.96 12.74 -3.54
CA GLY A 651 -20.06 13.11 -4.95
C GLY A 651 -21.19 14.10 -5.20
N ALA A 652 -22.37 13.85 -4.63
CA ALA A 652 -23.51 14.77 -4.68
C ALA A 652 -23.18 16.12 -4.03
N LEU A 653 -22.55 16.13 -2.85
CA LEU A 653 -22.17 17.35 -2.14
C LEU A 653 -21.12 18.15 -2.92
N LEU A 654 -20.00 17.53 -3.32
CA LEU A 654 -18.88 18.20 -3.97
C LEU A 654 -19.27 18.80 -5.31
N LEU A 655 -19.94 18.02 -6.18
CA LEU A 655 -20.36 18.52 -7.48
C LEU A 655 -21.44 19.60 -7.35
N SER A 656 -22.32 19.48 -6.36
CA SER A 656 -23.35 20.49 -6.11
C SER A 656 -22.79 21.78 -5.51
N LEU A 657 -21.76 21.71 -4.67
CA LEU A 657 -21.00 22.86 -4.17
C LEU A 657 -20.27 23.57 -5.32
N PHE A 658 -19.48 22.86 -6.11
CA PHE A 658 -18.75 23.45 -7.25
C PHE A 658 -19.70 23.98 -8.31
N GLY A 659 -20.72 23.20 -8.67
CA GLY A 659 -21.73 23.56 -9.65
C GLY A 659 -22.59 24.74 -9.19
N GLY A 660 -22.99 24.75 -7.92
CA GLY A 660 -23.75 25.82 -7.30
C GLY A 660 -22.96 27.11 -7.17
N TRP A 661 -21.68 27.05 -6.81
CA TRP A 661 -20.79 28.21 -6.69
C TRP A 661 -20.50 28.85 -8.06
N LEU A 662 -20.12 28.06 -9.06
CA LEU A 662 -19.93 28.53 -10.44
C LEU A 662 -21.24 29.06 -11.04
N GLY A 663 -22.35 28.37 -10.81
CA GLY A 663 -23.69 28.80 -11.23
C GLY A 663 -24.15 30.09 -10.58
N ALA A 664 -23.86 30.29 -9.29
CA ALA A 664 -24.17 31.54 -8.59
C ALA A 664 -23.38 32.73 -9.16
N ARG A 665 -22.11 32.54 -9.54
CA ARG A 665 -21.34 33.57 -10.26
C ARG A 665 -21.96 33.92 -11.61
N LEU A 666 -22.38 32.92 -12.38
CA LEU A 666 -23.07 33.09 -13.67
C LEU A 666 -24.39 33.86 -13.55
N VAL A 667 -25.19 33.58 -12.52
CA VAL A 667 -26.50 34.23 -12.30
C VAL A 667 -26.38 35.61 -11.63
N LYS A 668 -25.27 35.89 -10.93
CA LYS A 668 -24.97 37.20 -10.31
C LYS A 668 -24.34 38.22 -11.26
N GLY A 669 -23.72 37.79 -12.37
CA GLY A 669 -23.12 38.71 -13.35
C GLY A 669 -24.12 39.76 -13.83
N LYS A 670 -23.93 41.02 -13.42
CA LYS A 670 -24.77 42.18 -13.77
C LYS A 670 -24.57 42.69 -15.22
N ALA A 671 -23.69 42.08 -16.02
CA ALA A 671 -23.07 42.74 -17.16
C ALA A 671 -23.48 42.24 -18.57
N LEU A 672 -24.61 41.56 -18.77
CA LEU A 672 -24.99 41.08 -20.12
C LEU A 672 -26.38 41.51 -20.62
N PHE A 673 -27.08 42.40 -19.91
CA PHE A 673 -28.48 42.73 -20.26
C PHE A 673 -28.83 44.22 -20.23
N ARG A 674 -27.90 45.10 -20.62
CA ARG A 674 -28.23 46.48 -21.01
C ARG A 674 -27.32 46.95 -22.13
N GLN A 675 -27.79 46.83 -23.37
CA GLN A 675 -27.87 47.91 -24.37
C GLN A 675 -28.34 47.31 -25.70
N PHE A 676 -29.67 47.22 -25.84
CA PHE A 676 -30.34 47.55 -27.10
C PHE A 676 -31.47 48.49 -26.69
N ALA A 677 -31.20 49.77 -26.83
CA ALA A 677 -32.19 50.83 -26.74
C ALA A 677 -31.77 51.90 -27.76
N GLY A 678 -32.59 52.05 -28.80
CA GLY A 678 -32.39 53.01 -29.90
C GLY A 678 -31.77 52.36 -31.12
#